data_AF-A0A432QQW0-F1
#
_entry.id   AF-A0A432QQW0-F1
#
_cell.length_a   1.000
_cell.length_b   1.000
_cell.length_c   1.000
_cell.angle_alpha   90.00
_cell.angle_beta   90.00
_cell.angle_gamma   90.00
#
_symmetry.space_group_name_H-M   'P 1'
#
loop_
_entity.id
_entity.type
_entity.pdbx_description
1 polymer ?
#
loop_
_entity_poly.entity_id
_entity_poly.type
_entity_poly.pdbx_seq_one_letter_code
_entity_poly.pdbx_strand_id
1 'polypeptide(L)'
;RLQVGDKVYVSVRERDFFDGSPTLDLERYPRLQGAALVMQQGMVRAMVGGMENRFYNRAVSAKRLMGSTFKPFLFSAALQLGWSPVDTLDNRRNVFVFMDRPYFPRPDHHSPFNVVSMCWAGVKSENVAAVWLLYHLTDQLTLPRLQEVAAYLDMAPRIREGRTESYRSFKERMRDRFGIHVSHSILERAAYERAVKNLEADFLFEGHAEDYNELKHLPYGLHFDTYREAIAALLKDSKLKPWQRKEFRLRISILGNNYLKLLNVQRSLQRYRKSFDVRVHGIEDPLTYFDDQSTGAGAEGRFLRDQQGRIGYTLKSGLSDHWQIVGRQEMDNFLLGMGPRELDRFFGNVLLDGRIHSSSLEQVQRQVEVERAAIGSRKPYSLEVLAGISDYRVMLGLQYLIQLGRRAGISSRLEPVLSFPLGSNVVSLLDTVRMYETLVTGNSHEILTAQESTQERNQEEDDQDGLTIIERIEGPGGEIIYSSRVADRPLLDRRTSSEISSILQNVVLYGTGRYAGKNVRLHSENSEREQELERLDLSLPMLGKTGTANDFRNAAFIGYVPVGIAPEGAALTFSPGYTVGVYVGFDNNESMRKGSTHITGAQGALPAWSAIAGEIFEIENVADRLDPVDLVFNGIGLKYPDTGQLFIPIAPKSGGRVIAGRGARHSLISPETPVILSYGQVTAHGHFEPARSFIPFWSNRQEQK
;
A
#
# COMPACT_ATOMS: atom_id res chain seq x y z
N ARG A 1 35.91 35.45 13.30
CA ARG A 1 37.17 34.78 13.72
C ARG A 1 36.92 34.27 15.12
N LEU A 2 37.24 32.99 15.39
CA LEU A 2 37.12 32.41 16.73
C LEU A 2 38.18 33.03 17.64
N GLN A 3 37.84 33.24 18.92
CA GLN A 3 38.71 33.77 19.97
C GLN A 3 38.84 32.76 21.12
N VAL A 4 39.91 32.87 21.90
CA VAL A 4 40.11 32.05 23.10
C VAL A 4 38.95 32.31 24.07
N GLY A 5 38.25 31.24 24.47
CA GLY A 5 37.03 31.31 25.30
C GLY A 5 35.73 31.09 24.52
N ASP A 6 35.76 31.14 23.19
CA ASP A 6 34.58 30.82 22.37
C ASP A 6 34.20 29.34 22.53
N LYS A 7 32.90 29.08 22.73
CA LYS A 7 32.35 27.72 22.69
C LYS A 7 32.08 27.33 21.24
N VAL A 8 32.71 26.26 20.79
CA VAL A 8 32.55 25.72 19.44
C VAL A 8 32.01 24.31 19.49
N TYR A 9 31.31 23.90 18.43
CA TYR A 9 30.98 22.51 18.21
C TYR A 9 32.16 21.82 17.54
N VAL A 10 32.43 20.59 17.96
CA VAL A 10 33.54 19.79 17.44
C VAL A 10 33.12 18.34 17.30
N SER A 11 33.72 17.63 16.35
CA SER A 11 33.70 16.17 16.24
C SER A 11 35.09 15.61 16.57
N VAL A 12 35.17 14.42 17.16
CA VAL A 12 36.45 13.76 17.43
C VAL A 12 36.89 13.06 16.15
N ARG A 13 38.03 13.48 15.59
CA ARG A 13 38.63 12.85 14.42
C ARG A 13 39.38 11.58 14.80
N GLU A 14 40.27 11.72 15.77
CA GLU A 14 41.13 10.65 16.29
C GLU A 14 41.51 11.00 17.74
N ARG A 15 41.88 10.00 18.52
CA ARG A 15 42.51 10.21 19.83
C ARG A 15 44.00 9.93 19.68
N ASP A 16 44.83 10.85 20.13
CA ASP A 16 46.27 10.69 20.12
C ASP A 16 46.65 9.47 20.96
N PHE A 17 47.51 8.62 20.40
CA PHE A 17 47.90 7.33 20.99
C PHE A 17 48.72 7.49 22.27
N PHE A 18 49.42 8.61 22.45
CA PHE A 18 50.39 8.79 23.55
C PHE A 18 49.79 9.43 24.80
N ASP A 19 48.89 10.41 24.64
CA ASP A 19 48.31 11.15 25.76
C ASP A 19 46.77 11.06 25.84
N GLY A 20 46.13 10.40 24.87
CA GLY A 20 44.68 10.26 24.79
C GLY A 20 43.94 11.55 24.44
N SER A 21 44.66 12.62 24.08
CA SER A 21 44.07 13.89 23.70
C SER A 21 43.34 13.78 22.36
N PRO A 22 42.09 14.28 22.24
CA PRO A 22 41.36 14.17 21.00
C PRO A 22 41.82 15.24 20.00
N THR A 23 42.13 14.82 18.78
CA THR A 23 42.16 15.73 17.61
C THR A 23 40.72 16.01 17.21
N LEU A 24 40.37 17.30 17.14
CA LEU A 24 39.00 17.76 16.97
C LEU A 24 38.81 18.46 15.62
N ASP A 25 37.74 18.12 14.91
CA ASP A 25 37.27 18.84 13.74
C ASP A 25 36.26 19.91 14.15
N LEU A 26 36.39 21.13 13.60
CA LEU A 26 35.47 22.22 13.89
C LEU A 26 34.14 21.99 13.17
N GLU A 27 33.06 21.94 13.95
CA GLU A 27 31.71 21.64 13.48
C GLU A 27 30.76 22.81 13.66
N ARG A 28 29.66 22.77 12.91
CA ARG A 28 28.53 23.68 13.12
C ARG A 28 27.38 22.91 13.77
N TYR A 29 26.72 23.53 14.75
CA TYR A 29 25.51 22.96 15.31
C TYR A 29 24.50 22.65 14.18
N PRO A 30 24.08 21.38 14.03
CA PRO A 30 23.24 20.99 12.92
C PRO A 30 21.85 21.61 13.09
N ARG A 31 21.40 22.31 12.05
CA ARG A 31 19.99 22.75 11.94
C ARG A 31 19.06 21.56 11.73
N LEU A 32 19.56 20.53 11.06
CA LEU A 32 18.86 19.27 10.87
C LEU A 32 18.79 18.55 12.22
N GLN A 33 17.60 18.12 12.59
CA GLN A 33 17.35 17.38 13.82
C GLN A 33 16.83 15.98 13.47
N GLY A 34 16.59 15.17 14.50
CA GLY A 34 16.06 13.83 14.36
C GLY A 34 15.70 13.24 15.72
N ALA A 35 15.37 11.97 15.72
CA ALA A 35 15.24 11.18 16.93
C ALA A 35 15.57 9.72 16.65
N ALA A 36 15.99 9.01 17.69
CA ALA A 36 16.17 7.57 17.69
C ALA A 36 15.45 6.97 18.91
N LEU A 37 14.88 5.78 18.73
CA LEU A 37 14.20 5.04 19.79
C LEU A 37 14.47 3.56 19.61
N VAL A 38 14.84 2.89 20.70
CA VAL A 38 15.03 1.43 20.77
C VAL A 38 14.01 0.89 21.77
N MET A 39 13.24 -0.11 21.35
CA MET A 39 12.19 -0.75 22.13
C MET A 39 12.39 -2.26 22.14
N GLN A 40 12.05 -2.90 23.25
CA GLN A 40 12.00 -4.35 23.39
C GLN A 40 10.83 -4.71 24.29
N GLN A 41 9.89 -5.49 23.77
CA GLN A 41 8.70 -5.97 24.48
C GLN A 41 7.91 -4.80 25.11
N GLY A 42 7.64 -3.77 24.31
CA GLY A 42 6.92 -2.57 24.76
C GLY A 42 7.72 -1.60 25.63
N MET A 43 8.89 -1.99 26.15
CA MET A 43 9.74 -1.16 27.01
C MET A 43 10.77 -0.38 26.20
N VAL A 44 10.95 0.90 26.52
CA VAL A 44 11.98 1.74 25.91
C VAL A 44 13.34 1.41 26.51
N ARG A 45 14.28 0.97 25.67
CA ARG A 45 15.65 0.59 26.06
C ARG A 45 16.64 1.74 25.85
N ALA A 46 16.45 2.52 24.80
CA ALA A 46 17.21 3.72 24.55
C ALA A 46 16.36 4.76 23.82
N MET A 47 16.60 6.03 24.11
CA MET A 47 15.84 7.14 23.50
C MET A 47 16.73 8.37 23.33
N VAL A 48 16.73 8.92 22.12
CA VAL A 48 17.39 10.18 21.77
C VAL A 48 16.38 11.08 21.07
N GLY A 49 16.07 12.22 21.67
CA GLY A 49 15.08 13.20 21.19
C GLY A 49 15.65 14.33 20.32
N GLY A 50 16.90 14.22 19.88
CA GLY A 50 17.58 15.20 19.04
C GLY A 50 19.07 15.27 19.34
N MET A 51 19.74 16.23 18.70
CA MET A 51 21.13 16.56 19.01
C MET A 51 21.27 17.16 20.41
N GLU A 52 20.18 17.71 20.95
CA GLU A 52 20.03 18.09 22.35
C GLU A 52 18.64 17.70 22.87
N ASN A 53 18.59 17.11 24.07
CA ASN A 53 17.37 16.51 24.66
C ASN A 53 16.71 17.36 25.77
N ARG A 54 17.21 18.56 26.08
CA ARG A 54 16.81 19.32 27.29
C ARG A 54 15.41 19.93 27.26
N PHE A 55 14.87 20.28 26.09
CA PHE A 55 13.62 21.07 26.00
C PHE A 55 12.50 20.42 25.19
N TYR A 56 12.86 19.57 24.22
CA TYR A 56 11.89 19.00 23.31
C TYR A 56 12.33 17.60 22.88
N ASN A 57 11.61 16.58 23.37
CA ASN A 57 11.90 15.20 23.02
C ASN A 57 11.18 14.81 21.72
N ARG A 58 11.92 14.83 20.61
CA ARG A 58 11.41 14.51 19.29
C ARG A 58 11.01 13.04 19.08
N ALA A 59 11.44 12.13 19.95
CA ALA A 59 11.08 10.71 19.85
C ALA A 59 9.61 10.47 20.22
N VAL A 60 9.09 11.21 21.20
CA VAL A 60 7.73 11.01 21.74
C VAL A 60 6.79 12.17 21.40
N SER A 61 7.27 13.42 21.44
CA SER A 61 6.41 14.60 21.30
C SER A 61 6.26 15.10 19.86
N ALA A 62 7.24 14.84 18.99
CA ALA A 62 7.22 15.35 17.62
C ALA A 62 6.40 14.45 16.70
N LYS A 63 5.23 14.97 16.29
CA LYS A 63 4.37 14.34 15.30
C LYS A 63 4.89 14.65 13.89
N ARG A 64 5.23 13.62 13.12
CA ARG A 64 5.81 13.73 11.77
C ARG A 64 5.10 12.85 10.76
N LEU A 65 5.22 13.21 9.48
CA LEU A 65 4.86 12.34 8.36
C LEU A 65 5.95 11.27 8.20
N MET A 66 5.64 10.01 8.53
CA MET A 66 6.62 8.92 8.47
C MET A 66 6.74 8.29 7.07
N GLY A 67 5.94 8.75 6.10
CA GLY A 67 6.05 8.34 4.71
C GLY A 67 5.74 6.85 4.50
N SER A 68 6.48 6.22 3.58
CA SER A 68 6.30 4.82 3.20
C SER A 68 6.52 3.77 4.31
N THR A 69 6.84 4.15 5.55
CA THR A 69 6.87 3.22 6.70
C THR A 69 5.49 2.65 7.02
N PHE A 70 4.40 3.26 6.53
CA PHE A 70 3.03 2.77 6.70
C PHE A 70 2.63 1.65 5.70
N LYS A 71 3.42 1.36 4.67
CA LYS A 71 3.06 0.30 3.70
C LYS A 71 2.97 -1.10 4.32
N PRO A 72 3.94 -1.55 5.14
CA PRO A 72 3.83 -2.83 5.85
C PRO A 72 2.57 -2.92 6.73
N PHE A 73 2.14 -1.81 7.31
CA PHE A 73 0.90 -1.74 8.09
C PHE A 73 -0.36 -1.92 7.23
N LEU A 74 -0.40 -1.35 6.02
CA LEU A 74 -1.45 -1.68 5.05
C LEU A 74 -1.42 -3.17 4.68
N PHE A 75 -0.24 -3.74 4.45
CA PHE A 75 -0.11 -5.13 4.06
C PHE A 75 -0.59 -6.08 5.16
N SER A 76 -0.33 -5.79 6.42
CA SER A 76 -0.82 -6.63 7.53
C SER A 76 -2.35 -6.61 7.61
N ALA A 77 -2.98 -5.45 7.36
CA ALA A 77 -4.43 -5.39 7.23
C ALA A 77 -4.95 -6.17 6.01
N ALA A 78 -4.24 -6.11 4.88
CA ALA A 78 -4.61 -6.86 3.68
C ALA A 78 -4.55 -8.38 3.94
N LEU A 79 -3.50 -8.88 4.58
CA LEU A 79 -3.36 -10.30 4.93
C LEU A 79 -4.50 -10.78 5.83
N GLN A 80 -4.85 -10.01 6.87
CA GLN A 80 -6.00 -10.31 7.74
C GLN A 80 -7.35 -10.37 7.00
N LEU A 81 -7.45 -9.64 5.88
CA LEU A 81 -8.65 -9.51 5.06
C LEU A 81 -8.65 -10.43 3.82
N GLY A 82 -7.74 -11.40 3.74
CA GLY A 82 -7.75 -12.44 2.70
C GLY A 82 -6.83 -12.21 1.51
N TRP A 83 -5.95 -11.20 1.57
CA TRP A 83 -4.87 -11.03 0.60
C TRP A 83 -3.67 -11.93 0.93
N SER A 84 -2.79 -12.12 -0.04
CA SER A 84 -1.54 -12.88 0.08
C SER A 84 -0.36 -12.10 -0.50
N PRO A 85 0.89 -12.28 0.00
CA PRO A 85 2.06 -11.58 -0.52
C PRO A 85 2.34 -11.81 -2.01
N VAL A 86 1.84 -12.91 -2.58
CA VAL A 86 1.95 -13.23 -4.01
C VAL A 86 0.90 -12.54 -4.89
N ASP A 87 -0.14 -11.95 -4.28
CA ASP A 87 -1.22 -11.31 -5.03
C ASP A 87 -0.70 -10.15 -5.88
N THR A 88 -1.20 -10.08 -7.10
CA THR A 88 -0.84 -9.03 -8.05
C THR A 88 -1.66 -7.76 -7.83
N LEU A 89 -0.98 -6.63 -7.80
CA LEU A 89 -1.51 -5.28 -7.59
C LEU A 89 -1.29 -4.45 -8.86
N ASP A 90 -2.27 -3.63 -9.22
CA ASP A 90 -2.13 -2.68 -10.32
C ASP A 90 -1.22 -1.51 -9.92
N ASN A 91 -0.19 -1.26 -10.71
CA ASN A 91 0.79 -0.18 -10.50
C ASN A 91 0.71 0.90 -11.59
N ARG A 92 -0.29 0.86 -12.48
CA ARG A 92 -0.49 1.90 -13.52
C ARG A 92 -1.00 3.20 -12.92
N ARG A 93 -0.52 4.32 -13.47
CA ARG A 93 -1.07 5.65 -13.14
C ARG A 93 -2.57 5.68 -13.48
N ASN A 94 -3.40 5.83 -12.45
CA ASN A 94 -4.85 5.96 -12.59
C ASN A 94 -5.40 7.01 -11.61
N VAL A 95 -6.69 7.30 -11.71
CA VAL A 95 -7.45 8.12 -10.79
C VAL A 95 -8.20 7.25 -9.79
N PHE A 96 -8.14 7.62 -8.52
CA PHE A 96 -8.92 7.00 -7.45
C PHE A 96 -9.88 8.06 -6.90
N VAL A 97 -11.18 7.84 -7.05
CA VAL A 97 -12.18 8.81 -6.58
C VAL A 97 -12.77 8.29 -5.29
N PHE A 98 -12.64 9.08 -4.23
CA PHE A 98 -13.23 8.79 -2.93
C PHE A 98 -13.98 10.02 -2.45
N MET A 99 -15.27 9.86 -2.14
CA MET A 99 -16.15 10.95 -1.69
C MET A 99 -16.13 12.16 -2.65
N ASP A 100 -16.28 11.91 -3.95
CA ASP A 100 -16.21 12.90 -5.03
C ASP A 100 -14.91 13.74 -5.06
N ARG A 101 -13.83 13.20 -4.49
CA ARG A 101 -12.48 13.78 -4.57
C ARG A 101 -11.58 12.90 -5.42
N PRO A 102 -11.10 13.37 -6.57
CA PRO A 102 -10.16 12.61 -7.39
C PRO A 102 -8.75 12.68 -6.80
N TYR A 103 -8.13 11.53 -6.59
CA TYR A 103 -6.76 11.39 -6.13
C TYR A 103 -5.90 10.73 -7.21
N PHE A 104 -4.77 11.35 -7.51
CA PHE A 104 -3.81 10.89 -8.52
C PHE A 104 -2.46 10.60 -7.85
N PRO A 105 -2.27 9.39 -7.29
CA PRO A 105 -0.99 9.04 -6.67
C PRO A 105 0.14 9.11 -7.70
N ARG A 106 1.31 9.53 -7.23
CA ARG A 106 2.53 9.61 -8.04
C ARG A 106 3.54 8.58 -7.53
N PRO A 107 4.21 7.86 -8.42
CA PRO A 107 5.31 7.00 -8.03
C PRO A 107 6.53 7.87 -7.70
N ASP A 108 7.35 7.41 -6.75
CA ASP A 108 8.60 8.10 -6.37
C ASP A 108 9.76 7.75 -7.32
N HIS A 109 9.65 6.64 -8.05
CA HIS A 109 10.57 6.20 -9.09
C HIS A 109 9.82 5.70 -10.32
N HIS A 110 10.53 5.48 -11.43
CA HIS A 110 9.95 4.82 -12.60
C HIS A 110 9.97 3.31 -12.39
N SER A 111 8.80 2.71 -12.16
CA SER A 111 8.66 1.24 -12.18
C SER A 111 8.50 0.76 -13.62
N PRO A 112 9.26 -0.25 -14.07
CA PRO A 112 9.08 -0.83 -15.40
C PRO A 112 7.85 -1.75 -15.49
N PHE A 113 7.16 -2.00 -14.37
CA PHE A 113 6.07 -2.95 -14.28
C PHE A 113 4.74 -2.26 -13.96
N ASN A 114 3.75 -2.51 -14.82
CA ASN A 114 2.37 -2.07 -14.63
C ASN A 114 1.60 -2.91 -13.61
N VAL A 115 2.09 -4.11 -13.30
CA VAL A 115 1.52 -5.05 -12.34
C VAL A 115 2.68 -5.62 -11.51
N VAL A 116 2.52 -5.64 -10.19
CA VAL A 116 3.55 -6.12 -9.25
C VAL A 116 2.93 -6.97 -8.16
N SER A 117 3.66 -7.90 -7.55
CA SER A 117 3.16 -8.61 -6.37
C SER A 117 3.09 -7.69 -5.14
N MET A 118 2.28 -8.03 -4.14
CA MET A 118 2.22 -7.29 -2.89
C MET A 118 3.59 -7.23 -2.18
N CYS A 119 4.33 -8.35 -2.18
CA CYS A 119 5.71 -8.36 -1.67
C CYS A 119 6.60 -7.37 -2.43
N TRP A 120 6.56 -7.37 -3.77
CA TRP A 120 7.33 -6.42 -4.58
C TRP A 120 6.97 -4.97 -4.28
N ALA A 121 5.67 -4.66 -4.12
CA ALA A 121 5.21 -3.32 -3.78
C ALA A 121 5.79 -2.84 -2.44
N GLY A 122 5.99 -3.75 -1.48
CA GLY A 122 6.73 -3.46 -0.24
C GLY A 122 8.21 -3.23 -0.46
N VAL A 123 8.88 -4.17 -1.12
CA VAL A 123 10.34 -4.20 -1.34
C VAL A 123 10.82 -2.99 -2.13
N LYS A 124 10.16 -2.67 -3.26
CA LYS A 124 10.48 -1.51 -4.11
C LYS A 124 9.74 -0.25 -3.71
N SER A 125 8.88 -0.32 -2.70
CA SER A 125 8.06 0.80 -2.24
C SER A 125 7.25 1.45 -3.35
N GLU A 126 6.47 0.65 -4.09
CA GLU A 126 5.59 1.13 -5.15
C GLU A 126 4.40 1.92 -4.57
N ASN A 127 4.30 3.23 -4.84
CA ASN A 127 3.23 4.08 -4.27
C ASN A 127 1.85 3.78 -4.86
N VAL A 128 1.80 3.57 -6.17
CA VAL A 128 0.54 3.40 -6.88
C VAL A 128 -0.10 2.07 -6.50
N ALA A 129 0.67 0.98 -6.51
CA ALA A 129 0.22 -0.33 -6.03
C ALA A 129 -0.27 -0.31 -4.57
N ALA A 130 0.38 0.45 -3.67
CA ALA A 130 -0.05 0.56 -2.28
C ALA A 130 -1.39 1.32 -2.14
N VAL A 131 -1.59 2.40 -2.91
CA VAL A 131 -2.88 3.13 -2.93
C VAL A 131 -3.97 2.28 -3.57
N TRP A 132 -3.64 1.52 -4.61
CA TRP A 132 -4.56 0.57 -5.24
C TRP A 132 -5.00 -0.51 -4.23
N LEU A 133 -4.06 -1.12 -3.50
CA LEU A 133 -4.39 -2.11 -2.48
C LEU A 133 -5.28 -1.53 -1.37
N LEU A 134 -5.03 -0.31 -0.92
CA LEU A 134 -5.94 0.37 0.02
C LEU A 134 -7.35 0.52 -0.58
N TYR A 135 -7.45 0.98 -1.82
CA TYR A 135 -8.72 1.22 -2.49
C TYR A 135 -9.54 -0.07 -2.65
N HIS A 136 -8.85 -1.20 -2.81
CA HIS A 136 -9.43 -2.53 -2.98
C HIS A 136 -9.36 -3.40 -1.72
N LEU A 137 -9.01 -2.84 -0.55
CA LEU A 137 -8.63 -3.61 0.63
C LEU A 137 -9.66 -4.68 1.03
N THR A 138 -10.95 -4.39 0.87
CA THR A 138 -12.06 -5.28 1.24
C THR A 138 -12.54 -6.22 0.12
N ASP A 139 -11.87 -6.26 -1.04
CA ASP A 139 -12.37 -6.97 -2.24
C ASP A 139 -12.28 -8.49 -2.17
N GLN A 140 -11.40 -9.02 -1.32
CA GLN A 140 -11.32 -10.44 -1.01
C GLN A 140 -12.40 -10.92 -0.03
N LEU A 141 -13.19 -10.00 0.55
CA LEU A 141 -14.25 -10.36 1.49
C LEU A 141 -15.52 -10.80 0.77
N THR A 142 -16.04 -11.97 1.16
CA THR A 142 -17.41 -12.37 0.87
C THR A 142 -18.39 -11.44 1.59
N LEU A 143 -19.65 -11.40 1.14
CA LEU A 143 -20.66 -10.54 1.77
C LEU A 143 -20.80 -10.80 3.29
N PRO A 144 -20.86 -12.06 3.79
CA PRO A 144 -20.90 -12.31 5.24
C PRO A 144 -19.69 -11.76 6.00
N ARG A 145 -18.47 -11.95 5.47
CA ARG A 145 -17.25 -11.41 6.11
C ARG A 145 -17.20 -9.90 6.09
N LEU A 146 -17.64 -9.27 4.99
CA LEU A 146 -17.76 -7.81 4.92
C LEU A 146 -18.77 -7.28 5.94
N GLN A 147 -19.90 -7.98 6.13
CA GLN A 147 -20.88 -7.64 7.15
C GLN A 147 -20.33 -7.78 8.57
N GLU A 148 -19.51 -8.80 8.84
CA GLU A 148 -18.81 -8.97 10.12
C GLU A 148 -17.87 -7.78 10.40
N VAL A 149 -17.01 -7.44 9.43
CA VAL A 149 -16.12 -6.28 9.53
C VAL A 149 -16.90 -4.98 9.72
N ALA A 150 -17.98 -4.80 8.96
CA ALA A 150 -18.86 -3.64 9.08
C ALA A 150 -19.55 -3.58 10.44
N ALA A 151 -20.00 -4.71 11.00
CA ALA A 151 -20.59 -4.73 12.33
C ALA A 151 -19.57 -4.30 13.40
N TYR A 152 -18.34 -4.82 13.33
CA TYR A 152 -17.27 -4.43 14.26
C TYR A 152 -16.95 -2.94 14.20
N LEU A 153 -16.89 -2.38 13.00
CA LEU A 153 -16.51 -0.99 12.76
C LEU A 153 -17.70 -0.02 12.88
N ASP A 154 -18.84 -0.48 13.39
CA ASP A 154 -20.06 0.31 13.49
C ASP A 154 -20.48 0.89 12.13
N MET A 155 -20.38 0.10 11.06
CA MET A 155 -20.82 0.40 9.69
C MET A 155 -21.95 -0.52 9.20
N ALA A 156 -22.43 -1.44 10.04
CA ALA A 156 -23.64 -2.23 9.82
C ALA A 156 -24.80 -1.78 10.74
N PRO A 157 -26.07 -2.14 10.45
CA PRO A 157 -27.18 -1.91 11.36
C PRO A 157 -26.92 -2.54 12.73
N ARG A 158 -27.12 -1.77 13.80
CA ARG A 158 -26.91 -2.27 15.17
C ARG A 158 -28.04 -3.20 15.59
N ILE A 159 -27.71 -4.19 16.42
CA ILE A 159 -28.69 -5.00 17.13
C ILE A 159 -28.50 -4.71 18.62
N ARG A 160 -29.55 -4.21 19.29
CA ARG A 160 -29.56 -3.95 20.75
C ARG A 160 -30.78 -4.59 21.35
N GLU A 161 -30.58 -5.43 22.38
CA GLU A 161 -31.67 -6.13 23.08
C GLU A 161 -32.62 -6.88 22.11
N GLY A 162 -32.05 -7.52 21.08
CA GLY A 162 -32.82 -8.23 20.05
C GLY A 162 -33.57 -7.35 19.05
N ARG A 163 -33.47 -6.02 19.14
CA ARG A 163 -34.06 -5.07 18.19
C ARG A 163 -33.01 -4.51 17.23
N THR A 164 -33.30 -4.61 15.94
CA THR A 164 -32.48 -4.01 14.88
C THR A 164 -32.73 -2.51 14.79
N GLU A 165 -31.66 -1.74 14.65
CA GLU A 165 -31.68 -0.31 14.37
C GLU A 165 -32.61 0.03 13.20
N SER A 166 -33.38 1.12 13.34
CA SER A 166 -34.27 1.56 12.26
C SER A 166 -33.48 1.94 11.00
N TYR A 167 -34.06 1.70 9.82
CA TYR A 167 -33.45 2.07 8.55
C TYR A 167 -33.08 3.57 8.49
N ARG A 168 -33.93 4.43 9.05
CA ARG A 168 -33.69 5.88 9.10
C ARG A 168 -32.45 6.21 9.93
N SER A 169 -32.35 5.65 11.13
CA SER A 169 -31.22 5.86 12.03
C SER A 169 -29.91 5.33 11.43
N PHE A 170 -29.96 4.14 10.82
CA PHE A 170 -28.79 3.58 10.12
C PHE A 170 -28.33 4.49 8.97
N LYS A 171 -29.27 4.95 8.14
CA LYS A 171 -29.00 5.89 7.04
C LYS A 171 -28.38 7.20 7.54
N GLU A 172 -28.98 7.82 8.55
CA GLU A 172 -28.47 9.07 9.15
C GLU A 172 -27.05 8.87 9.68
N ARG A 173 -26.78 7.73 10.35
CA ARG A 173 -25.44 7.40 10.85
C ARG A 173 -24.42 7.19 9.74
N MET A 174 -24.74 6.44 8.68
CA MET A 174 -23.84 6.25 7.53
C MET A 174 -23.52 7.58 6.84
N ARG A 175 -24.52 8.45 6.68
CA ARG A 175 -24.36 9.77 6.07
C ARG A 175 -23.55 10.73 6.96
N ASP A 176 -23.94 10.90 8.21
CA ASP A 176 -23.44 11.98 9.07
C ASP A 176 -22.10 11.64 9.72
N ARG A 177 -21.88 10.36 10.09
CA ARG A 177 -20.63 9.92 10.73
C ARG A 177 -19.55 9.55 9.71
N PHE A 178 -19.93 8.90 8.62
CA PHE A 178 -19.00 8.34 7.65
C PHE A 178 -19.03 9.02 6.28
N GLY A 179 -19.90 10.02 6.06
CA GLY A 179 -19.99 10.72 4.79
C GLY A 179 -20.49 9.87 3.61
N ILE A 180 -21.13 8.72 3.88
CA ILE A 180 -21.59 7.81 2.82
C ILE A 180 -22.93 8.32 2.29
N HIS A 181 -22.88 8.93 1.11
CA HIS A 181 -24.06 9.39 0.38
C HIS A 181 -24.39 8.41 -0.75
N VAL A 182 -25.65 7.94 -0.79
CA VAL A 182 -26.14 7.06 -1.85
C VAL A 182 -27.10 7.84 -2.76
N SER A 183 -26.59 8.32 -3.89
CA SER A 183 -27.36 8.99 -4.94
C SER A 183 -27.68 8.04 -6.10
N HIS A 184 -28.58 8.43 -6.99
CA HIS A 184 -28.88 7.65 -8.19
C HIS A 184 -27.62 7.42 -9.07
N SER A 185 -26.80 8.47 -9.27
CA SER A 185 -25.55 8.34 -10.05
C SER A 185 -24.52 7.40 -9.42
N ILE A 186 -24.48 7.30 -8.08
CA ILE A 186 -23.63 6.34 -7.38
C ILE A 186 -24.13 4.91 -7.58
N LEU A 187 -25.45 4.70 -7.59
CA LEU A 187 -26.04 3.40 -7.89
C LEU A 187 -25.77 2.97 -9.33
N GLU A 188 -25.78 3.89 -10.29
CA GLU A 188 -25.41 3.62 -11.68
C GLU A 188 -23.93 3.19 -11.82
N ARG A 189 -23.02 3.88 -11.12
CA ARG A 189 -21.61 3.46 -11.04
C ARG A 189 -21.48 2.06 -10.42
N ALA A 190 -22.19 1.79 -9.32
CA ALA A 190 -22.15 0.49 -8.65
C ALA A 190 -22.70 -0.64 -9.54
N ALA A 191 -23.75 -0.37 -10.32
CA ALA A 191 -24.28 -1.31 -11.30
C ALA A 191 -23.23 -1.65 -12.37
N TYR A 192 -22.51 -0.65 -12.88
CA TYR A 192 -21.41 -0.86 -13.82
C TYR A 192 -20.25 -1.67 -13.23
N GLU A 193 -19.78 -1.33 -12.04
CA GLU A 193 -18.69 -2.05 -11.39
C GLU A 193 -19.05 -3.53 -11.14
N ARG A 194 -20.30 -3.80 -10.73
CA ARG A 194 -20.82 -5.17 -10.61
C ARG A 194 -20.93 -5.88 -11.95
N ALA A 195 -21.42 -5.20 -12.97
CA ALA A 195 -21.59 -5.78 -14.29
C ALA A 195 -20.25 -6.23 -14.87
N VAL A 196 -19.23 -5.38 -14.82
CA VAL A 196 -17.87 -5.74 -15.27
C VAL A 196 -17.35 -6.95 -14.49
N LYS A 197 -17.51 -6.97 -13.16
CA LYS A 197 -17.06 -8.10 -12.34
C LYS A 197 -17.76 -9.41 -12.69
N ASN A 198 -19.08 -9.38 -12.90
CA ASN A 198 -19.87 -10.59 -13.17
C ASN A 198 -19.64 -11.16 -14.57
N LEU A 199 -19.13 -10.35 -15.52
CA LEU A 199 -18.82 -10.77 -16.89
C LEU A 199 -17.43 -11.41 -17.04
N GLU A 200 -16.61 -11.50 -15.98
CA GLU A 200 -15.24 -12.03 -16.06
C GLU A 200 -15.20 -13.42 -16.72
N ALA A 201 -16.04 -14.34 -16.25
CA ALA A 201 -16.09 -15.70 -16.77
C ALA A 201 -16.48 -15.71 -18.25
N ASP A 202 -17.53 -14.97 -18.62
CA ASP A 202 -18.04 -14.91 -19.99
C ASP A 202 -16.97 -14.42 -20.96
N PHE A 203 -16.28 -13.32 -20.63
CA PHE A 203 -15.19 -12.81 -21.47
C PHE A 203 -14.02 -13.78 -21.61
N LEU A 204 -13.67 -14.52 -20.55
CA LEU A 204 -12.61 -15.53 -20.60
C LEU A 204 -13.01 -16.72 -21.49
N PHE A 205 -14.26 -17.18 -21.41
CA PHE A 205 -14.76 -18.29 -22.23
C PHE A 205 -14.93 -17.91 -23.71
N GLU A 206 -15.33 -16.67 -23.99
CA GLU A 206 -15.53 -16.17 -25.35
C GLU A 206 -14.22 -15.73 -26.04
N GLY A 207 -13.07 -15.83 -25.36
CA GLY A 207 -11.77 -15.46 -25.92
C GLY A 207 -11.49 -13.95 -25.96
N HIS A 208 -12.28 -13.16 -25.23
CA HIS A 208 -12.21 -11.70 -25.14
C HIS A 208 -11.48 -11.23 -23.86
N ALA A 209 -10.47 -11.99 -23.43
CA ALA A 209 -9.70 -11.69 -22.22
C ALA A 209 -9.01 -10.31 -22.26
N GLU A 210 -8.64 -9.83 -23.45
CA GLU A 210 -8.05 -8.50 -23.64
C GLU A 210 -9.06 -7.37 -23.37
N ASP A 211 -10.30 -7.51 -23.87
CA ASP A 211 -11.38 -6.54 -23.61
C ASP A 211 -11.71 -6.48 -22.13
N TYR A 212 -11.84 -7.64 -21.47
CA TYR A 212 -12.09 -7.70 -20.04
C TYR A 212 -10.96 -7.05 -19.25
N ASN A 213 -9.70 -7.29 -19.63
CA ASN A 213 -8.57 -6.62 -19.00
C ASN A 213 -8.66 -5.10 -19.17
N GLU A 214 -9.04 -4.57 -20.33
CA GLU A 214 -9.27 -3.12 -20.48
C GLU A 214 -10.45 -2.61 -19.63
N LEU A 215 -11.59 -3.32 -19.63
CA LEU A 215 -12.81 -2.97 -18.89
C LEU A 215 -12.59 -2.98 -17.37
N LYS A 216 -11.86 -3.98 -16.85
CA LYS A 216 -11.50 -4.11 -15.43
C LYS A 216 -10.79 -2.87 -14.89
N HIS A 217 -10.11 -2.12 -15.75
CA HIS A 217 -9.34 -0.93 -15.39
C HIS A 217 -9.97 0.37 -15.88
N LEU A 218 -11.15 0.29 -16.50
CA LEU A 218 -11.88 1.42 -17.03
C LEU A 218 -12.82 1.99 -15.93
N PRO A 219 -12.55 3.20 -15.42
CA PRO A 219 -13.46 3.82 -14.46
C PRO A 219 -14.79 4.19 -15.12
N TYR A 220 -15.88 4.20 -14.35
CA TYR A 220 -17.20 4.60 -14.83
C TYR A 220 -17.19 6.01 -15.45
N GLY A 221 -16.57 6.98 -14.76
CA GLY A 221 -16.39 8.36 -15.26
C GLY A 221 -17.29 9.42 -14.62
N LEU A 222 -17.99 9.09 -13.52
CA LEU A 222 -18.83 10.04 -12.79
C LEU A 222 -18.02 11.28 -12.36
N HIS A 223 -18.51 12.48 -12.73
CA HIS A 223 -17.89 13.79 -12.47
C HIS A 223 -16.52 14.05 -13.14
N PHE A 224 -16.05 13.18 -14.03
CA PHE A 224 -14.71 13.33 -14.63
C PHE A 224 -14.58 14.57 -15.53
N ASP A 225 -15.65 14.99 -16.19
CA ASP A 225 -15.65 16.23 -16.97
C ASP A 225 -15.41 17.46 -16.08
N THR A 226 -16.06 17.53 -14.91
CA THR A 226 -15.83 18.58 -13.91
C THR A 226 -14.39 18.58 -13.40
N TYR A 227 -13.83 17.41 -13.09
CA TYR A 227 -12.42 17.29 -12.68
C TYR A 227 -11.47 17.74 -13.80
N ARG A 228 -11.78 17.40 -15.05
CA ARG A 228 -10.97 17.78 -16.21
C ARG A 228 -10.97 19.30 -16.41
N GLU A 229 -12.12 19.95 -16.27
CA GLU A 229 -12.25 21.42 -16.34
C GLU A 229 -11.46 22.10 -15.24
N ALA A 230 -11.55 21.61 -14.00
CA ALA A 230 -10.77 22.13 -12.88
C ALA A 230 -9.25 22.03 -13.13
N ILE A 231 -8.77 20.90 -13.65
CA ILE A 231 -7.35 20.72 -13.98
C ILE A 231 -6.94 21.59 -15.19
N ALA A 232 -7.82 21.74 -16.19
CA ALA A 232 -7.58 22.61 -17.34
C ALA A 232 -7.48 24.08 -16.93
N ALA A 233 -8.24 24.52 -15.92
CA ALA A 233 -8.10 25.84 -15.34
C ALA A 233 -6.73 26.03 -14.67
N LEU A 234 -6.25 25.03 -13.91
CA LEU A 234 -4.91 25.07 -13.29
C LEU A 234 -3.80 25.17 -14.35
N LEU A 235 -3.94 24.49 -15.49
CA LEU A 235 -2.96 24.52 -16.59
C LEU A 235 -2.74 25.92 -17.19
N LYS A 236 -3.65 26.87 -16.99
CA LYS A 236 -3.51 28.24 -17.46
C LYS A 236 -2.51 29.06 -16.65
N ASP A 237 -2.07 28.59 -15.48
CA ASP A 237 -1.09 29.29 -14.65
C ASP A 237 0.30 29.32 -15.32
N SER A 238 0.78 30.54 -15.58
CA SER A 238 2.07 30.81 -16.19
C SER A 238 3.25 30.38 -15.31
N LYS A 239 3.08 30.30 -13.99
CA LYS A 239 4.12 29.94 -13.01
C LYS A 239 4.40 28.44 -12.94
N LEU A 240 3.63 27.60 -13.63
CA LEU A 240 3.82 26.16 -13.61
C LEU A 240 5.15 25.73 -14.24
N LYS A 241 5.90 24.90 -13.52
CA LYS A 241 7.10 24.22 -14.03
C LYS A 241 6.73 23.22 -15.14
N PRO A 242 7.65 22.93 -16.10
CA PRO A 242 7.38 22.00 -17.20
C PRO A 242 6.85 20.62 -16.77
N TRP A 243 7.39 20.07 -15.68
CA TRP A 243 6.94 18.78 -15.16
C TRP A 243 5.52 18.84 -14.57
N GLN A 244 5.11 19.97 -13.98
CA GLN A 244 3.74 20.15 -13.47
C GLN A 244 2.74 20.19 -14.62
N ARG A 245 3.09 20.88 -15.73
CA ARG A 245 2.27 20.89 -16.95
C ARG A 245 2.14 19.48 -17.54
N LYS A 246 3.23 18.72 -17.60
CA LYS A 246 3.23 17.32 -18.06
C LYS A 246 2.31 16.45 -17.19
N GLU A 247 2.40 16.59 -15.87
CA GLU A 247 1.56 15.87 -14.91
C GLU A 247 0.07 16.23 -15.06
N PHE A 248 -0.30 17.52 -15.19
CA PHE A 248 -1.70 17.89 -15.39
C PHE A 248 -2.27 17.42 -16.72
N ARG A 249 -1.49 17.45 -17.82
CA ARG A 249 -1.90 16.86 -19.10
C ARG A 249 -2.11 15.35 -18.99
N LEU A 250 -1.26 14.64 -18.25
CA LEU A 250 -1.44 13.22 -17.96
C LEU A 250 -2.75 12.96 -17.20
N ARG A 251 -3.06 13.75 -16.17
CA ARG A 251 -4.33 13.62 -15.43
C ARG A 251 -5.56 13.85 -16.30
N ILE A 252 -5.51 14.85 -17.18
CA ILE A 252 -6.57 15.09 -18.17
C ILE A 252 -6.74 13.88 -19.10
N SER A 253 -5.64 13.28 -19.55
CA SER A 253 -5.67 12.07 -20.38
C SER A 253 -6.30 10.88 -19.64
N ILE A 254 -5.90 10.64 -18.38
CA ILE A 254 -6.47 9.61 -17.51
C ILE A 254 -7.99 9.81 -17.36
N LEU A 255 -8.44 11.03 -17.06
CA LEU A 255 -9.86 11.36 -16.95
C LEU A 255 -10.63 11.20 -18.28
N GLY A 256 -9.96 11.32 -19.42
CA GLY A 256 -10.57 11.07 -20.74
C GLY A 256 -10.86 9.59 -21.01
N ASN A 257 -10.24 8.68 -20.26
CA ASN A 257 -10.36 7.23 -20.43
C ASN A 257 -11.36 6.66 -19.42
N ASN A 258 -12.64 6.70 -19.76
CA ASN A 258 -13.72 6.21 -18.90
C ASN A 258 -14.90 5.64 -19.71
N TYR A 259 -15.72 4.83 -19.05
CA TYR A 259 -16.87 4.14 -19.64
C TYR A 259 -17.89 5.10 -20.26
N LEU A 260 -18.27 6.17 -19.55
CA LEU A 260 -19.23 7.16 -20.06
C LEU A 260 -18.76 7.83 -21.36
N LYS A 261 -17.46 8.07 -21.55
CA LYS A 261 -16.92 8.57 -22.82
C LYS A 261 -16.95 7.53 -23.93
N LEU A 262 -16.63 6.26 -23.63
CA LEU A 262 -16.75 5.19 -24.63
C LEU A 262 -18.18 4.96 -25.09
N LEU A 263 -19.17 5.10 -24.20
CA LEU A 263 -20.58 5.05 -24.59
C LEU A 263 -20.94 6.13 -25.63
N ASN A 264 -20.37 7.33 -25.53
CA ASN A 264 -20.59 8.38 -26.53
C ASN A 264 -19.96 8.01 -27.89
N VAL A 265 -18.77 7.41 -27.88
CA VAL A 265 -18.11 6.90 -29.10
C VAL A 265 -18.98 5.83 -29.76
N GLN A 266 -19.50 4.89 -28.98
CA GLN A 266 -20.37 3.84 -29.49
C GLN A 266 -21.70 4.36 -30.03
N ARG A 267 -22.38 5.28 -29.33
CA ARG A 267 -23.60 5.91 -29.85
C ARG A 267 -23.36 6.61 -31.18
N SER A 268 -22.19 7.22 -31.35
CA SER A 268 -21.79 7.81 -32.63
C SER A 268 -21.58 6.76 -33.72
N LEU A 269 -20.94 5.63 -33.41
CA LEU A 269 -20.79 4.51 -34.34
C LEU A 269 -22.15 3.92 -34.75
N GLN A 270 -23.07 3.76 -33.79
CA GLN A 270 -24.43 3.28 -34.05
C GLN A 270 -25.23 4.25 -34.93
N ARG A 271 -25.09 5.57 -34.74
CA ARG A 271 -25.67 6.59 -35.65
C ARG A 271 -25.10 6.48 -37.06
N TYR A 272 -23.78 6.27 -37.19
CA TYR A 272 -23.17 6.03 -38.49
C TYR A 272 -23.77 4.78 -39.17
N ARG A 273 -23.88 3.66 -38.44
CA ARG A 273 -24.51 2.42 -38.94
C ARG A 273 -25.95 2.66 -39.41
N LYS A 274 -26.80 3.26 -38.58
CA LYS A 274 -28.18 3.60 -38.95
C LYS A 274 -28.23 4.45 -40.22
N SER A 275 -27.36 5.46 -40.32
CA SER A 275 -27.28 6.32 -41.50
C SER A 275 -26.85 5.57 -42.76
N PHE A 276 -25.97 4.58 -42.64
CA PHE A 276 -25.52 3.73 -43.73
C PHE A 276 -26.66 2.83 -44.22
N ASP A 277 -27.36 2.16 -43.29
CA ASP A 277 -28.49 1.29 -43.59
C ASP A 277 -29.62 2.04 -44.34
N VAL A 278 -29.93 3.28 -43.92
CA VAL A 278 -30.92 4.14 -44.60
C VAL A 278 -30.46 4.50 -46.02
N ARG A 279 -29.20 4.92 -46.20
CA ARG A 279 -28.67 5.32 -47.52
C ARG A 279 -28.60 4.18 -48.53
N VAL A 280 -28.29 2.97 -48.06
CA VAL A 280 -27.96 1.82 -48.93
C VAL A 280 -29.15 0.89 -49.13
N HIS A 281 -29.93 0.64 -48.08
CA HIS A 281 -30.99 -0.37 -48.09
C HIS A 281 -32.41 0.22 -48.11
N GLY A 282 -32.55 1.56 -48.08
CA GLY A 282 -33.85 2.22 -48.14
C GLY A 282 -34.80 1.83 -47.00
N ILE A 283 -34.26 1.39 -45.87
CA ILE A 283 -35.04 1.02 -44.68
C ILE A 283 -35.51 2.33 -44.02
N GLU A 284 -36.69 2.81 -44.42
CA GLU A 284 -37.40 3.86 -43.69
C GLU A 284 -37.93 3.28 -42.38
N ASP A 285 -37.24 3.56 -41.27
CA ASP A 285 -37.87 3.48 -39.95
C ASP A 285 -38.55 4.85 -39.68
N PRO A 286 -39.89 4.91 -39.60
CA PRO A 286 -40.63 6.17 -39.41
C PRO A 286 -40.25 6.93 -38.13
N LEU A 287 -39.58 6.29 -37.17
CA LEU A 287 -39.11 6.92 -35.93
C LEU A 287 -37.79 7.68 -36.09
N THR A 288 -37.07 7.52 -37.20
CA THR A 288 -35.78 8.21 -37.44
C THR A 288 -35.91 9.72 -37.59
N TYR A 289 -37.09 10.23 -37.97
CA TYR A 289 -37.33 11.67 -38.16
C TYR A 289 -37.48 12.44 -36.84
N PHE A 290 -37.80 11.77 -35.73
CA PHE A 290 -38.08 12.44 -34.45
C PHE A 290 -36.87 12.56 -33.51
N ASP A 291 -35.81 11.78 -33.74
CA ASP A 291 -34.63 11.78 -32.87
C ASP A 291 -33.55 12.81 -33.31
N ASP A 292 -33.61 13.26 -34.57
CA ASP A 292 -32.60 14.14 -35.18
C ASP A 292 -32.75 15.62 -34.79
N GLN A 293 -33.86 16.01 -34.14
CA GLN A 293 -34.09 17.39 -33.69
C GLN A 293 -33.74 17.66 -32.21
N SER A 294 -33.39 16.63 -31.43
CA SER A 294 -33.13 16.81 -29.98
C SER A 294 -31.65 16.72 -29.58
N THR A 295 -30.75 16.29 -30.47
CA THR A 295 -29.32 16.19 -30.18
C THR A 295 -28.50 17.02 -31.16
N GLY A 296 -28.14 18.24 -30.73
CA GLY A 296 -27.36 19.18 -31.54
C GLY A 296 -26.12 18.54 -32.15
N ALA A 297 -25.91 18.80 -33.46
CA ALA A 297 -24.74 18.55 -34.29
C ALA A 297 -23.52 17.95 -33.53
N GLY A 298 -23.59 16.65 -33.25
CA GLY A 298 -22.52 15.93 -32.54
C GLY A 298 -21.38 15.62 -33.49
N ALA A 299 -20.15 16.03 -33.15
CA ALA A 299 -18.94 15.81 -33.92
C ALA A 299 -18.91 14.42 -34.60
N GLU A 300 -18.81 14.40 -35.94
CA GLU A 300 -18.70 13.15 -36.70
C GLU A 300 -17.44 12.39 -36.27
N GLY A 301 -17.62 11.15 -35.82
CA GLY A 301 -16.50 10.25 -35.53
C GLY A 301 -15.84 9.71 -36.80
N ARG A 302 -14.65 9.15 -36.65
CA ARG A 302 -13.82 8.68 -37.77
C ARG A 302 -13.43 7.23 -37.59
N PHE A 303 -13.38 6.50 -38.70
CA PHE A 303 -12.82 5.17 -38.73
C PHE A 303 -11.31 5.23 -38.82
N LEU A 304 -10.68 4.26 -38.16
CA LEU A 304 -9.24 4.07 -38.10
C LEU A 304 -8.91 2.65 -38.55
N ARG A 305 -7.76 2.46 -39.18
CA ARG A 305 -7.20 1.15 -39.50
C ARG A 305 -5.77 1.07 -38.96
N ASP A 306 -5.44 -0.02 -38.28
CA ASP A 306 -4.08 -0.28 -37.83
C ASP A 306 -3.29 -1.13 -38.84
N GLN A 307 -2.01 -1.39 -38.55
CA GLN A 307 -1.14 -2.21 -39.40
C GLN A 307 -1.59 -3.66 -39.54
N GLN A 308 -2.41 -4.17 -38.61
CA GLN A 308 -2.95 -5.53 -38.62
C GLN A 308 -4.31 -5.59 -39.34
N GLY A 309 -4.81 -4.46 -39.87
CA GLY A 309 -6.10 -4.37 -40.55
C GLY A 309 -7.29 -4.28 -39.60
N ARG A 310 -7.07 -4.16 -38.28
CA ARG A 310 -8.15 -3.96 -37.31
C ARG A 310 -8.76 -2.59 -37.52
N ILE A 311 -10.08 -2.50 -37.31
CA ILE A 311 -10.83 -1.26 -37.49
C ILE A 311 -11.17 -0.66 -36.13
N GLY A 312 -10.79 0.60 -35.95
CA GLY A 312 -11.14 1.41 -34.80
C GLY A 312 -12.15 2.50 -35.17
N TYR A 313 -12.86 3.04 -34.16
CA TYR A 313 -13.70 4.22 -34.32
C TYR A 313 -13.49 5.18 -33.15
N THR A 314 -13.29 6.46 -33.42
CA THR A 314 -13.00 7.46 -32.38
C THR A 314 -13.66 8.80 -32.62
N LEU A 315 -13.92 9.52 -31.53
CA LEU A 315 -14.28 10.94 -31.51
C LEU A 315 -13.08 11.85 -31.19
N LYS A 316 -11.91 11.28 -30.89
CA LYS A 316 -10.70 12.03 -30.53
C LYS A 316 -10.08 12.67 -31.78
N SER A 317 -9.56 13.88 -31.63
CA SER A 317 -8.87 14.60 -32.70
C SER A 317 -7.41 14.17 -32.88
N GLY A 318 -6.79 13.60 -31.85
CA GLY A 318 -5.42 13.10 -31.86
C GLY A 318 -5.39 11.59 -32.11
N LEU A 319 -4.55 11.17 -33.04
CA LEU A 319 -4.31 9.76 -33.38
C LEU A 319 -2.99 9.33 -32.77
N SER A 320 -2.89 8.06 -32.35
CA SER A 320 -1.58 7.46 -32.10
C SER A 320 -0.96 7.01 -33.43
N ASP A 321 0.36 6.97 -33.48
CA ASP A 321 1.15 6.78 -34.72
C ASP A 321 0.87 5.47 -35.48
N HIS A 322 0.22 4.49 -34.84
CA HIS A 322 -0.12 3.19 -35.43
C HIS A 322 -1.51 3.12 -36.07
N TRP A 323 -2.35 4.16 -35.93
CA TRP A 323 -3.68 4.23 -36.56
C TRP A 323 -3.69 5.19 -37.75
N GLN A 324 -4.24 4.73 -38.86
CA GLN A 324 -4.46 5.54 -40.07
C GLN A 324 -5.95 5.85 -40.21
N ILE A 325 -6.30 7.08 -40.62
CA ILE A 325 -7.70 7.45 -40.86
C ILE A 325 -8.19 6.70 -42.11
N VAL A 326 -9.35 6.05 -41.98
CA VAL A 326 -10.09 5.50 -43.11
C VAL A 326 -11.12 6.54 -43.54
N GLY A 327 -11.08 6.92 -44.82
CA GLY A 327 -12.02 7.90 -45.37
C GLY A 327 -13.45 7.38 -45.31
N ARG A 328 -14.44 8.26 -45.10
CA ARG A 328 -15.86 7.85 -45.03
C ARG A 328 -16.32 7.12 -46.28
N GLN A 329 -15.95 7.61 -47.47
CA GLN A 329 -16.29 6.95 -48.73
C GLN A 329 -15.59 5.60 -48.91
N GLU A 330 -14.34 5.48 -48.46
CA GLU A 330 -13.62 4.21 -48.45
C GLU A 330 -14.33 3.19 -47.54
N MET A 331 -14.77 3.64 -46.36
CA MET A 331 -15.49 2.79 -45.43
C MET A 331 -16.87 2.38 -45.97
N ASP A 332 -17.66 3.33 -46.48
CA ASP A 332 -18.97 3.04 -47.07
C ASP A 332 -18.82 1.99 -48.20
N ASN A 333 -17.83 2.15 -49.10
CA ASN A 333 -17.55 1.18 -50.17
C ASN A 333 -17.13 -0.20 -49.64
N PHE A 334 -16.33 -0.24 -48.57
CA PHE A 334 -15.93 -1.49 -47.93
C PHE A 334 -17.12 -2.25 -47.33
N LEU A 335 -18.11 -1.53 -46.80
CA LEU A 335 -19.30 -2.10 -46.18
C LEU A 335 -20.37 -2.54 -47.19
N LEU A 336 -20.46 -1.89 -48.36
CA LEU A 336 -21.46 -2.21 -49.39
C LEU A 336 -21.41 -3.69 -49.87
N GLY A 337 -20.25 -4.33 -49.79
CA GLY A 337 -20.07 -5.73 -50.18
C GLY A 337 -20.50 -6.76 -49.14
N MET A 338 -20.92 -6.33 -47.94
CA MET A 338 -21.22 -7.22 -46.82
C MET A 338 -22.72 -7.52 -46.69
N GLY A 339 -23.06 -8.77 -46.38
CA GLY A 339 -24.42 -9.14 -45.99
C GLY A 339 -24.79 -8.65 -44.58
N PRO A 340 -26.08 -8.66 -44.18
CA PRO A 340 -26.53 -8.15 -42.88
C PRO A 340 -25.79 -8.75 -41.66
N ARG A 341 -25.57 -10.08 -41.67
CA ARG A 341 -24.83 -10.77 -40.60
C ARG A 341 -23.34 -10.41 -40.56
N GLU A 342 -22.77 -10.09 -41.72
CA GLU A 342 -21.37 -9.66 -41.82
C GLU A 342 -21.21 -8.22 -41.34
N LEU A 343 -22.18 -7.35 -41.63
CA LEU A 343 -22.26 -6.00 -41.08
C LEU A 343 -22.39 -6.03 -39.55
N ASP A 344 -23.27 -6.87 -38.99
CA ASP A 344 -23.39 -7.04 -37.54
C ASP A 344 -22.06 -7.44 -36.90
N ARG A 345 -21.40 -8.45 -37.48
CA ARG A 345 -20.08 -8.90 -37.00
C ARG A 345 -19.03 -7.81 -37.15
N PHE A 346 -19.02 -7.08 -38.27
CA PHE A 346 -18.10 -5.99 -38.51
C PHE A 346 -18.24 -4.92 -37.43
N PHE A 347 -19.46 -4.39 -37.23
CA PHE A 347 -19.70 -3.33 -36.26
C PHE A 347 -19.45 -3.79 -34.82
N GLY A 348 -19.76 -5.04 -34.49
CA GLY A 348 -19.39 -5.64 -33.21
C GLY A 348 -17.87 -5.65 -32.98
N ASN A 349 -17.10 -5.96 -34.03
CA ASN A 349 -15.65 -6.05 -33.98
C ASN A 349 -14.92 -4.69 -34.10
N VAL A 350 -15.64 -3.57 -34.29
CA VAL A 350 -15.01 -2.24 -34.29
C VAL A 350 -14.49 -1.92 -32.88
N LEU A 351 -13.21 -1.56 -32.79
CA LEU A 351 -12.56 -1.15 -31.55
C LEU A 351 -12.87 0.31 -31.23
N LEU A 352 -13.63 0.54 -30.17
CA LEU A 352 -13.97 1.88 -29.68
C LEU A 352 -12.72 2.53 -29.07
N ASP A 353 -12.36 3.70 -29.59
CA ASP A 353 -11.08 4.38 -29.32
C ASP A 353 -9.84 3.47 -29.53
N GLY A 354 -9.97 2.43 -30.36
CA GLY A 354 -8.91 1.46 -30.62
C GLY A 354 -8.61 0.50 -29.46
N ARG A 355 -9.53 0.35 -28.50
CA ARG A 355 -9.29 -0.38 -27.24
C ARG A 355 -10.20 -1.56 -26.97
N ILE A 356 -11.51 -1.35 -27.04
CA ILE A 356 -12.52 -2.34 -26.63
C ILE A 356 -13.48 -2.56 -27.78
N HIS A 357 -13.80 -3.81 -28.10
CA HIS A 357 -14.78 -4.13 -29.15
C HIS A 357 -16.17 -3.56 -28.79
N SER A 358 -16.90 -3.08 -29.80
CA SER A 358 -18.25 -2.53 -29.61
C SER A 358 -19.21 -3.58 -29.00
N SER A 359 -19.11 -4.84 -29.44
CA SER A 359 -19.90 -5.95 -28.90
C SER A 359 -19.66 -6.16 -27.40
N SER A 360 -18.39 -6.10 -26.96
CA SER A 360 -18.02 -6.22 -25.55
C SER A 360 -18.63 -5.09 -24.71
N LEU A 361 -18.69 -3.86 -25.24
CA LEU A 361 -19.34 -2.74 -24.55
C LEU A 361 -20.88 -2.86 -24.53
N GLU A 362 -21.49 -3.46 -25.55
CA GLU A 362 -22.94 -3.79 -25.58
C GLU A 362 -23.29 -4.87 -24.55
N GLN A 363 -22.46 -5.90 -24.41
CA GLN A 363 -22.61 -6.92 -23.38
C GLN A 363 -22.55 -6.31 -21.98
N VAL A 364 -21.59 -5.42 -21.72
CA VAL A 364 -21.52 -4.68 -20.45
C VAL A 364 -22.76 -3.84 -20.21
N GLN A 365 -23.30 -3.13 -21.21
CA GLN A 365 -24.53 -2.34 -21.06
C GLN A 365 -25.73 -3.18 -20.66
N ARG A 366 -25.94 -4.32 -21.34
CA ARG A 366 -27.02 -5.25 -20.99
C ARG A 366 -26.89 -5.75 -19.56
N GLN A 367 -25.68 -6.09 -19.13
CA GLN A 367 -25.45 -6.51 -17.75
C GLN A 367 -25.64 -5.35 -16.75
N VAL A 368 -25.26 -4.11 -17.09
CA VAL A 368 -25.52 -2.92 -16.26
C VAL A 368 -27.01 -2.76 -16.00
N GLU A 369 -27.87 -2.98 -16.99
CA GLU A 369 -29.33 -2.90 -16.82
C GLU A 369 -29.87 -3.96 -15.86
N VAL A 370 -29.35 -5.19 -15.94
CA VAL A 370 -29.66 -6.28 -15.00
C VAL A 370 -29.24 -5.91 -13.57
N GLU A 371 -28.00 -5.43 -13.40
CA GLU A 371 -27.50 -5.01 -12.09
C GLU A 371 -28.26 -3.80 -11.53
N ARG A 372 -28.64 -2.85 -12.40
CA ARG A 372 -29.45 -1.68 -12.03
C ARG A 372 -30.81 -2.12 -11.48
N ALA A 373 -31.50 -3.03 -12.16
CA ALA A 373 -32.78 -3.57 -11.70
C ALA A 373 -32.62 -4.32 -10.36
N ALA A 374 -31.55 -5.11 -10.22
CA ALA A 374 -31.25 -5.85 -8.99
C ALA A 374 -30.89 -4.96 -7.80
N ILE A 375 -30.24 -3.82 -8.02
CA ILE A 375 -29.95 -2.82 -6.99
C ILE A 375 -31.23 -2.04 -6.64
N GLY A 376 -32.01 -1.64 -7.64
CA GLY A 376 -33.24 -0.85 -7.47
C GLY A 376 -34.36 -1.57 -6.70
N SER A 377 -34.35 -2.90 -6.67
CA SER A 377 -35.31 -3.70 -5.88
C SER A 377 -35.04 -3.68 -4.37
N ARG A 378 -33.92 -3.08 -3.94
CA ARG A 378 -33.49 -3.03 -2.54
C ARG A 378 -33.45 -1.60 -2.02
N LYS A 379 -33.45 -1.45 -0.68
CA LYS A 379 -33.27 -0.13 -0.06
C LYS A 379 -31.83 0.36 -0.30
N PRO A 380 -31.61 1.64 -0.66
CA PRO A 380 -30.27 2.15 -0.99
C PRO A 380 -29.20 1.98 0.10
N TYR A 381 -29.60 2.00 1.39
CA TYR A 381 -28.71 1.76 2.52
C TYR A 381 -28.83 0.33 3.07
N SER A 382 -29.32 -0.65 2.30
CA SER A 382 -29.15 -2.04 2.71
C SER A 382 -27.68 -2.44 2.58
N LEU A 383 -27.21 -3.35 3.44
CA LEU A 383 -25.82 -3.81 3.37
C LEU A 383 -25.47 -4.44 2.02
N GLU A 384 -26.44 -5.09 1.36
CA GLU A 384 -26.28 -5.66 0.03
C GLU A 384 -26.00 -4.60 -1.04
N VAL A 385 -26.63 -3.42 -0.93
CA VAL A 385 -26.37 -2.30 -1.86
C VAL A 385 -25.07 -1.61 -1.47
N LEU A 386 -24.88 -1.28 -0.19
CA LEU A 386 -23.67 -0.61 0.31
C LEU A 386 -22.39 -1.42 0.01
N ALA A 387 -22.44 -2.74 0.12
CA ALA A 387 -21.31 -3.61 -0.22
C ALA A 387 -20.92 -3.58 -1.71
N GLY A 388 -21.77 -3.03 -2.59
CA GLY A 388 -21.46 -2.76 -3.99
C GLY A 388 -20.98 -1.33 -4.26
N ILE A 389 -20.98 -0.44 -3.27
CA ILE A 389 -20.57 0.96 -3.43
C ILE A 389 -19.10 1.12 -3.05
N SER A 390 -18.29 1.57 -4.00
CA SER A 390 -16.85 1.77 -3.80
C SER A 390 -16.51 2.67 -2.60
N ASP A 391 -17.18 3.83 -2.44
CA ASP A 391 -16.92 4.74 -1.30
C ASP A 391 -17.18 4.09 0.06
N TYR A 392 -18.20 3.23 0.17
CA TYR A 392 -18.49 2.49 1.40
C TYR A 392 -17.39 1.47 1.69
N ARG A 393 -16.94 0.70 0.69
CA ARG A 393 -15.84 -0.27 0.80
C ARG A 393 -14.52 0.38 1.20
N VAL A 394 -14.16 1.49 0.53
CA VAL A 394 -12.94 2.26 0.82
C VAL A 394 -13.00 2.82 2.25
N MET A 395 -14.12 3.41 2.66
CA MET A 395 -14.28 3.91 4.02
C MET A 395 -14.19 2.76 5.05
N LEU A 396 -14.80 1.61 4.78
CA LEU A 396 -14.71 0.43 5.65
C LEU A 396 -13.25 -0.02 5.84
N GLY A 397 -12.48 -0.08 4.74
CA GLY A 397 -11.05 -0.39 4.78
C GLY A 397 -10.23 0.65 5.57
N LEU A 398 -10.53 1.94 5.39
CA LEU A 398 -9.88 3.02 6.14
C LEU A 398 -10.19 2.95 7.64
N GLN A 399 -11.45 2.67 8.02
CA GLN A 399 -11.83 2.49 9.42
C GLN A 399 -11.16 1.26 10.03
N TYR A 400 -11.00 0.17 9.25
CA TYR A 400 -10.26 -1.00 9.66
C TYR A 400 -8.80 -0.65 10.02
N LEU A 401 -8.12 0.10 9.15
CA LEU A 401 -6.75 0.58 9.40
C LEU A 401 -6.65 1.47 10.64
N ILE A 402 -7.61 2.38 10.83
CA ILE A 402 -7.63 3.26 12.01
C ILE A 402 -7.75 2.43 13.30
N GLN A 403 -8.67 1.46 13.35
CA GLN A 403 -8.85 0.62 14.55
C GLN A 403 -7.69 -0.34 14.77
N LEU A 404 -7.14 -0.94 13.70
CA LEU A 404 -5.93 -1.75 13.78
C LEU A 404 -4.76 -0.92 14.34
N GLY A 405 -4.61 0.34 13.91
CA GLY A 405 -3.53 1.21 14.35
C GLY A 405 -3.62 1.54 15.83
N ARG A 406 -4.82 1.86 16.32
CA ARG A 406 -5.08 2.05 17.76
C ARG A 406 -4.73 0.80 18.57
N ARG A 407 -5.11 -0.39 18.06
CA ARG A 407 -4.80 -1.67 18.72
C ARG A 407 -3.32 -2.05 18.64
N ALA A 408 -2.59 -1.56 17.65
CA ALA A 408 -1.13 -1.69 17.54
C ALA A 408 -0.37 -0.64 18.38
N GLY A 409 -1.06 0.16 19.20
CA GLY A 409 -0.45 1.12 20.11
C GLY A 409 -0.16 2.51 19.53
N ILE A 410 -0.76 2.86 18.37
CA ILE A 410 -0.70 4.22 17.83
C ILE A 410 -1.69 5.11 18.60
N SER A 411 -1.17 6.06 19.38
CA SER A 411 -1.97 7.05 20.12
C SER A 411 -2.32 8.27 19.26
N SER A 412 -1.49 8.59 18.26
CA SER A 412 -1.76 9.69 17.33
C SER A 412 -3.05 9.49 16.52
N ARG A 413 -3.76 10.59 16.27
CA ARG A 413 -4.99 10.59 15.49
C ARG A 413 -4.71 10.18 14.03
N LEU A 414 -5.35 9.10 13.61
CA LEU A 414 -5.33 8.62 12.22
C LEU A 414 -6.59 9.09 11.47
N GLU A 415 -6.39 9.63 10.27
CA GLU A 415 -7.44 10.14 9.39
C GLU A 415 -7.71 9.18 8.20
N PRO A 416 -8.98 9.05 7.76
CA PRO A 416 -9.37 8.17 6.68
C PRO A 416 -9.11 8.82 5.31
N VAL A 417 -7.85 8.82 4.86
CA VAL A 417 -7.43 9.43 3.58
C VAL A 417 -6.80 8.42 2.63
N LEU A 418 -6.98 8.56 1.31
CA LEU A 418 -6.41 7.62 0.31
C LEU A 418 -4.87 7.60 0.30
N SER A 419 -4.22 8.63 0.82
CA SER A 419 -2.76 8.69 0.98
C SER A 419 -2.25 7.99 2.25
N PHE A 420 -3.12 7.33 3.03
CA PHE A 420 -2.77 6.61 4.27
C PHE A 420 -1.51 5.74 4.13
N PRO A 421 -1.39 4.82 3.14
CA PRO A 421 -0.20 3.96 3.03
C PRO A 421 1.07 4.70 2.61
N LEU A 422 0.94 5.96 2.17
CA LEU A 422 2.07 6.83 1.86
C LEU A 422 2.51 7.66 3.08
N GLY A 423 1.94 7.39 4.26
CA GLY A 423 2.30 8.03 5.53
C GLY A 423 1.85 9.48 5.61
N SER A 424 0.65 9.79 5.11
CA SER A 424 0.03 11.12 5.25
C SER A 424 -0.49 11.41 6.66
N ASN A 425 -0.62 10.39 7.50
CA ASN A 425 -0.95 10.55 8.91
C ASN A 425 0.28 11.00 9.69
N VAL A 426 0.09 11.98 10.57
CA VAL A 426 1.15 12.57 11.38
C VAL A 426 1.22 11.82 12.72
N VAL A 427 2.31 11.11 12.98
CA VAL A 427 2.48 10.24 14.16
C VAL A 427 3.82 10.48 14.86
N SER A 428 3.96 10.06 16.11
CA SER A 428 5.25 10.11 16.82
C SER A 428 6.20 8.98 16.36
N LEU A 429 7.49 9.07 16.72
CA LEU A 429 8.41 7.96 16.49
C LEU A 429 8.04 6.77 17.39
N LEU A 430 7.62 7.02 18.64
CA LEU A 430 7.12 6.00 19.57
C LEU A 430 5.95 5.19 18.98
N ASP A 431 4.93 5.87 18.43
CA ASP A 431 3.80 5.22 17.76
C ASP A 431 4.27 4.25 16.66
N THR A 432 5.24 4.72 15.87
CA THR A 432 5.74 3.98 14.72
C THR A 432 6.58 2.78 15.16
N VAL A 433 7.37 2.91 16.22
CA VAL A 433 8.17 1.81 16.78
C VAL A 433 7.27 0.74 17.40
N ARG A 434 6.26 1.11 18.21
CA ARG A 434 5.27 0.15 18.74
C ARG A 434 4.53 -0.59 17.64
N MET A 435 4.14 0.13 16.59
CA MET A 435 3.51 -0.47 15.41
C MET A 435 4.44 -1.52 14.78
N TYR A 436 5.72 -1.21 14.56
CA TYR A 436 6.67 -2.16 13.95
C TYR A 436 6.96 -3.37 14.84
N GLU A 437 7.06 -3.18 16.15
CA GLU A 437 7.18 -4.29 17.10
C GLU A 437 5.99 -5.24 16.93
N THR A 438 4.77 -4.69 16.96
CA THR A 438 3.53 -5.46 16.77
C THR A 438 3.48 -6.18 15.42
N LEU A 439 3.95 -5.55 14.34
CA LEU A 439 3.97 -6.16 13.00
C LEU A 439 4.89 -7.39 12.93
N VAL A 440 6.01 -7.37 13.65
CA VAL A 440 7.03 -8.43 13.62
C VAL A 440 6.72 -9.52 14.65
N THR A 441 6.41 -9.14 15.89
CA THR A 441 6.14 -10.10 16.98
C THR A 441 4.73 -10.69 16.89
N GLY A 442 3.80 -9.98 16.27
CA GLY A 442 2.37 -10.28 16.27
C GLY A 442 1.63 -9.82 17.53
N ASN A 443 2.35 -9.31 18.53
CA ASN A 443 1.80 -8.89 19.81
C ASN A 443 1.93 -7.38 19.98
N SER A 444 0.82 -6.74 20.37
CA SER A 444 0.89 -5.42 20.98
C SER A 444 1.22 -5.59 22.47
N HIS A 445 2.01 -4.66 23.02
CA HIS A 445 2.43 -4.72 24.42
C HIS A 445 1.70 -3.64 25.21
N GLU A 446 1.05 -4.04 26.30
CA GLU A 446 0.43 -3.13 27.27
C GLU A 446 1.22 -3.17 28.57
N ILE A 447 1.44 -2.01 29.17
CA ILE A 447 2.15 -1.91 30.45
C ILE A 447 1.11 -1.85 31.56
N LEU A 448 1.14 -2.87 32.42
CA LEU A 448 0.29 -2.99 33.59
C LEU A 448 1.06 -2.58 34.84
N THR A 449 0.35 -2.02 35.81
CA THR A 449 0.90 -1.75 37.14
C THR A 449 0.50 -2.87 38.13
N ALA A 450 1.33 -3.13 39.13
CA ALA A 450 1.10 -4.22 40.10
C ALA A 450 -0.23 -4.10 40.88
N GLN A 451 -0.82 -2.91 40.99
CA GLN A 451 -2.09 -2.67 41.71
C GLN A 451 -3.35 -2.91 40.86
N GLU A 452 -3.23 -3.07 39.54
CA GLU A 452 -4.35 -3.03 38.60
C GLU A 452 -4.85 -4.40 38.11
N SER A 453 -4.41 -5.49 38.76
CA SER A 453 -4.75 -6.85 38.34
C SER A 453 -6.21 -7.28 38.59
N THR A 454 -7.09 -6.41 39.11
CA THR A 454 -8.44 -6.77 39.58
C THR A 454 -9.61 -5.87 39.14
N GLN A 455 -9.43 -4.83 38.31
CA GLN A 455 -10.58 -4.01 37.85
C GLN A 455 -10.54 -3.68 36.35
N GLU A 456 -11.70 -3.83 35.70
CA GLU A 456 -11.94 -3.44 34.30
C GLU A 456 -11.75 -1.92 34.12
N ARG A 457 -10.71 -1.51 33.38
CA ARG A 457 -10.45 -0.10 33.06
C ARG A 457 -11.50 0.46 32.09
N ASN A 458 -11.99 1.67 32.39
CA ASN A 458 -12.56 2.57 31.38
C ASN A 458 -11.42 3.03 30.44
N GLN A 459 -11.61 2.88 29.13
CA GLN A 459 -10.59 3.10 28.10
C GLN A 459 -10.29 4.57 27.76
N GLU A 460 -10.74 5.53 28.58
CA GLU A 460 -10.60 6.95 28.29
C GLU A 460 -9.47 7.55 29.15
N GLU A 461 -8.38 7.94 28.46
CA GLU A 461 -7.42 8.98 28.86
C GLU A 461 -6.39 8.69 29.98
N ASP A 462 -5.72 7.53 29.97
CA ASP A 462 -4.47 7.38 30.73
C ASP A 462 -3.25 7.34 29.79
N ASP A 463 -2.32 8.28 30.02
CA ASP A 463 -1.06 8.45 29.28
C ASP A 463 -0.09 7.30 29.58
N GLN A 464 -0.31 6.15 28.94
CA GLN A 464 0.56 4.96 29.07
C GLN A 464 1.99 5.20 28.57
N ASP A 465 2.27 6.30 27.87
CA ASP A 465 3.59 6.57 27.28
C ASP A 465 4.66 6.78 28.37
N GLY A 466 4.29 7.39 29.50
CA GLY A 466 5.19 7.56 30.66
C GLY A 466 5.59 6.25 31.34
N LEU A 467 4.75 5.20 31.25
CA LEU A 467 5.00 3.90 31.87
C LEU A 467 6.05 3.07 31.10
N THR A 468 6.37 3.44 29.86
CA THR A 468 7.31 2.70 29.00
C THR A 468 8.77 2.75 29.42
N ILE A 469 9.12 3.66 30.33
CA ILE A 469 10.52 3.92 30.76
C ILE A 469 10.73 3.54 32.24
N ILE A 470 9.66 3.52 33.04
CA ILE A 470 9.76 3.24 34.47
C ILE A 470 9.57 1.74 34.70
N GLU A 471 10.64 1.04 35.06
CA GLU A 471 10.57 -0.39 35.41
C GLU A 471 10.13 -0.60 36.86
N ARG A 472 10.71 0.19 37.78
CA ARG A 472 10.49 0.06 39.22
C ARG A 472 10.71 1.40 39.93
N ILE A 473 9.88 1.70 40.94
CA ILE A 473 10.11 2.79 41.89
C ILE A 473 10.25 2.16 43.27
N GLU A 474 11.34 2.49 43.95
CA GLU A 474 11.64 2.00 45.30
C GLU A 474 11.67 3.15 46.29
N GLY A 475 11.16 2.90 47.49
CA GLY A 475 11.32 3.82 48.60
C GLY A 475 12.71 3.69 49.24
N PRO A 476 13.07 4.61 50.15
CA PRO A 476 14.38 4.61 50.81
C PRO A 476 14.68 3.34 51.60
N GLY A 477 13.66 2.59 52.03
CA GLY A 477 13.80 1.32 52.76
C GLY A 477 13.90 0.08 51.85
N GLY A 478 13.91 0.25 50.52
CA GLY A 478 13.93 -0.84 49.55
C GLY A 478 12.55 -1.45 49.27
N GLU A 479 11.49 -0.88 49.81
CA GLU A 479 10.12 -1.27 49.48
C GLU A 479 9.76 -0.87 48.04
N ILE A 480 9.14 -1.79 47.30
CA ILE A 480 8.72 -1.55 45.92
C ILE A 480 7.40 -0.78 45.94
N ILE A 481 7.43 0.49 45.53
CA ILE A 481 6.27 1.39 45.43
C ILE A 481 5.54 1.13 44.11
N TYR A 482 6.30 0.86 43.05
CA TYR A 482 5.78 0.60 41.72
C TYR A 482 6.67 -0.42 41.02
N SER A 483 6.06 -1.32 40.27
CA SER A 483 6.74 -2.12 39.25
C SER A 483 5.86 -2.27 38.02
N SER A 484 6.48 -2.17 36.85
CA SER A 484 5.81 -2.40 35.57
C SER A 484 5.79 -3.88 35.24
N ARG A 485 4.68 -4.38 34.71
CA ARG A 485 4.61 -5.69 34.05
C ARG A 485 4.09 -5.52 32.64
N VAL A 486 4.78 -6.10 31.67
CA VAL A 486 4.32 -6.12 30.28
C VAL A 486 3.31 -7.27 30.10
N ALA A 487 2.18 -6.96 29.48
CA ALA A 487 1.19 -7.94 29.05
C ALA A 487 1.11 -7.95 27.52
N ASP A 488 1.30 -9.14 26.94
CA ASP A 488 1.16 -9.36 25.51
C ASP A 488 -0.32 -9.48 25.13
N ARG A 489 -0.71 -8.69 24.14
CA ARG A 489 -2.04 -8.74 23.51
C ARG A 489 -1.86 -9.16 22.05
N PRO A 490 -2.16 -10.42 21.70
CA PRO A 490 -2.05 -10.90 20.33
C PRO A 490 -2.93 -10.07 19.40
N LEU A 491 -2.32 -9.58 18.32
CA LEU A 491 -2.99 -8.75 17.32
C LEU A 491 -2.92 -9.38 15.93
N LEU A 492 -1.78 -9.97 15.58
CA LEU A 492 -1.58 -10.71 14.33
C LEU A 492 -1.30 -12.18 14.66
N ASP A 493 -1.85 -13.08 13.86
CA ASP A 493 -1.47 -14.48 13.94
C ASP A 493 -0.04 -14.68 13.40
N ARG A 494 0.58 -15.81 13.78
CA ARG A 494 1.99 -16.09 13.42
C ARG A 494 2.24 -16.19 11.92
N ARG A 495 1.23 -16.53 11.09
CA ARG A 495 1.39 -16.58 9.63
C ARG A 495 1.50 -15.17 9.08
N THR A 496 0.57 -14.31 9.47
CA THR A 496 0.57 -12.89 9.09
C THR A 496 1.87 -12.20 9.50
N SER A 497 2.34 -12.37 10.74
CA SER A 497 3.59 -11.75 11.19
C SER A 497 4.83 -12.29 10.44
N SER A 498 4.84 -13.57 10.07
CA SER A 498 5.92 -14.17 9.26
C SER A 498 5.96 -13.63 7.84
N GLU A 499 4.81 -13.47 7.18
CA GLU A 499 4.71 -12.88 5.84
C GLU A 499 5.16 -11.41 5.82
N ILE A 500 4.72 -10.62 6.80
CA ILE A 500 5.18 -9.22 6.95
C ILE A 500 6.67 -9.15 7.24
N SER A 501 7.16 -10.02 8.12
CA SER A 501 8.58 -10.11 8.44
C SER A 501 9.42 -10.44 7.22
N SER A 502 8.96 -11.37 6.37
CA SER A 502 9.62 -11.68 5.10
C SER A 502 9.65 -10.50 4.13
N ILE A 503 8.56 -9.74 4.02
CA ILE A 503 8.54 -8.51 3.20
C ILE A 503 9.57 -7.50 3.74
N LEU A 504 9.62 -7.27 5.05
CA LEU A 504 10.56 -6.34 5.68
C LEU A 504 12.03 -6.80 5.55
N GLN A 505 12.30 -8.10 5.66
CA GLN A 505 13.62 -8.66 5.40
C GLN A 505 14.03 -8.44 3.93
N ASN A 506 13.12 -8.69 2.98
CA ASN A 506 13.36 -8.47 1.56
C ASN A 506 13.57 -7.00 1.20
N VAL A 507 13.02 -6.04 1.97
CA VAL A 507 13.33 -4.61 1.80
C VAL A 507 14.80 -4.33 2.11
N VAL A 508 15.36 -4.96 3.15
CA VAL A 508 16.77 -4.83 3.52
C VAL A 508 17.64 -5.52 2.46
N LEU A 509 17.31 -6.74 2.05
CA LEU A 509 18.10 -7.50 1.08
C LEU A 509 18.04 -6.90 -0.34
N TYR A 510 16.86 -6.61 -0.85
CA TYR A 510 16.64 -6.32 -2.28
C TYR A 510 16.05 -4.93 -2.55
N GLY A 511 15.65 -4.22 -1.51
CA GLY A 511 14.91 -2.97 -1.61
C GLY A 511 15.72 -1.74 -1.23
N THR A 512 15.01 -0.77 -0.66
CA THR A 512 15.54 0.53 -0.22
C THR A 512 16.40 0.44 1.06
N GLY A 513 16.40 -0.70 1.76
CA GLY A 513 17.12 -0.90 3.02
C GLY A 513 18.53 -1.48 2.88
N ARG A 514 19.02 -1.68 1.65
CA ARG A 514 20.31 -2.35 1.35
C ARG A 514 21.53 -1.79 2.06
N TYR A 515 21.50 -0.51 2.45
CA TYR A 515 22.60 0.06 3.22
C TYR A 515 22.83 -0.72 4.53
N ALA A 516 21.77 -1.09 5.25
CA ALA A 516 21.92 -1.87 6.48
C ALA A 516 22.56 -3.24 6.22
N GLY A 517 22.05 -4.01 5.26
CA GLY A 517 22.62 -5.33 4.93
C GLY A 517 24.09 -5.28 4.49
N LYS A 518 24.55 -4.13 3.97
CA LYS A 518 25.95 -3.93 3.55
C LYS A 518 26.89 -3.41 4.64
N ASN A 519 26.36 -2.73 5.65
CA ASN A 519 27.21 -1.98 6.60
C ASN A 519 27.09 -2.45 8.04
N VAL A 520 26.09 -3.27 8.38
CA VAL A 520 26.02 -3.90 9.70
C VAL A 520 26.72 -5.24 9.64
N ARG A 521 27.71 -5.43 10.52
CA ARG A 521 28.52 -6.64 10.66
C ARG A 521 28.53 -7.07 12.12
N LEU A 522 28.92 -8.32 12.35
CA LEU A 522 29.18 -8.80 13.70
C LEU A 522 30.61 -8.44 14.07
N HIS A 523 30.78 -8.01 15.31
CA HIS A 523 32.07 -7.77 15.93
C HIS A 523 32.18 -8.59 17.21
N SER A 524 33.40 -9.01 17.55
CA SER A 524 33.75 -9.75 18.76
C SER A 524 34.94 -9.10 19.45
N GLU A 525 34.92 -9.09 20.78
CA GLU A 525 36.09 -8.68 21.57
C GLU A 525 37.24 -9.72 21.46
N ASN A 526 36.93 -10.95 21.04
CA ASN A 526 37.94 -11.97 20.78
C ASN A 526 38.62 -11.73 19.42
N SER A 527 39.92 -11.43 19.43
CA SER A 527 40.68 -11.08 18.23
C SER A 527 40.75 -12.19 17.18
N GLU A 528 40.75 -13.47 17.57
CA GLU A 528 40.72 -14.58 16.60
C GLU A 528 39.36 -14.67 15.91
N ARG A 529 38.29 -14.50 16.70
CA ARG A 529 36.92 -14.49 16.21
C ARG A 529 36.63 -13.30 15.31
N GLU A 530 37.13 -12.13 15.67
CA GLU A 530 37.00 -10.90 14.87
C GLU A 530 37.61 -11.09 13.47
N GLN A 531 38.83 -11.62 13.41
CA GLN A 531 39.50 -11.89 12.13
C GLN A 531 38.75 -12.92 11.28
N GLU A 532 38.08 -13.89 11.90
CA GLU A 532 37.24 -14.86 11.19
C GLU A 532 35.99 -14.17 10.61
N LEU A 533 35.29 -13.37 11.40
CA LEU A 533 34.08 -12.67 10.98
C LEU A 533 34.34 -11.64 9.87
N GLU A 534 35.44 -10.89 9.96
CA GLU A 534 35.89 -9.96 8.91
C GLU A 534 36.10 -10.66 7.56
N ARG A 535 36.59 -11.91 7.57
CA ARG A 535 36.79 -12.70 6.34
C ARG A 535 35.49 -13.23 5.76
N LEU A 536 34.49 -13.51 6.60
CA LEU A 536 33.21 -14.07 6.16
C LEU A 536 32.26 -13.02 5.56
N ASP A 537 32.44 -11.73 5.89
CA ASP A 537 31.63 -10.60 5.38
C ASP A 537 30.10 -10.88 5.42
N LEU A 538 29.63 -11.38 6.56
CA LEU A 538 28.27 -11.90 6.69
C LEU A 538 27.23 -10.77 6.69
N SER A 539 26.23 -10.89 5.83
CA SER A 539 25.02 -10.07 5.91
C SER A 539 24.11 -10.59 7.01
N LEU A 540 23.73 -9.72 7.95
CA LEU A 540 22.85 -10.09 9.05
C LEU A 540 21.37 -9.98 8.68
N PRO A 541 20.52 -10.93 9.13
CA PRO A 541 19.11 -10.89 8.82
C PRO A 541 18.41 -9.85 9.70
N MET A 542 18.24 -8.66 9.12
CA MET A 542 17.49 -7.56 9.71
C MET A 542 16.23 -7.29 8.92
N LEU A 543 15.27 -6.65 9.57
CA LEU A 543 13.98 -6.30 9.00
C LEU A 543 13.83 -4.79 9.05
N GLY A 544 13.28 -4.16 8.01
CA GLY A 544 12.97 -2.75 8.12
C GLY A 544 12.42 -2.10 6.88
N LYS A 545 12.07 -0.82 7.01
CA LYS A 545 11.48 -0.03 5.94
C LYS A 545 11.91 1.42 6.01
N THR A 546 12.30 1.94 4.86
CA THR A 546 12.50 3.38 4.64
C THR A 546 11.17 4.13 4.57
N GLY A 547 11.15 5.33 5.13
CA GLY A 547 10.11 6.34 5.00
C GLY A 547 10.69 7.62 4.40
N THR A 548 10.04 8.18 3.40
CA THR A 548 10.34 9.53 2.92
C THR A 548 9.02 10.27 2.74
N ALA A 549 8.87 11.41 3.41
CA ALA A 549 7.69 12.25 3.26
C ALA A 549 7.79 13.07 1.96
N ASN A 550 6.63 13.51 1.47
CA ASN A 550 6.55 14.43 0.33
C ASN A 550 7.45 15.66 0.54
N ASP A 551 8.08 16.10 -0.54
CA ASP A 551 9.00 17.25 -0.53
C ASP A 551 10.20 17.09 0.42
N PHE A 552 10.55 15.85 0.80
CA PHE A 552 11.71 15.51 1.64
C PHE A 552 11.71 16.25 2.98
N ARG A 553 10.54 16.48 3.56
CA ARG A 553 10.41 17.18 4.85
C ARG A 553 10.74 16.31 6.05
N ASN A 554 10.66 14.99 5.87
CA ASN A 554 10.99 13.98 6.86
C ASN A 554 11.53 12.74 6.16
N ALA A 555 12.55 12.13 6.77
CA ALA A 555 13.17 10.89 6.31
C ALA A 555 13.29 9.95 7.51
N ALA A 556 12.80 8.71 7.38
CA ALA A 556 12.74 7.75 8.48
C ALA A 556 13.25 6.38 8.05
N PHE A 557 13.70 5.59 9.02
CA PHE A 557 13.89 4.16 8.89
C PHE A 557 13.46 3.50 10.19
N ILE A 558 12.57 2.52 10.08
CA ILE A 558 12.08 1.73 11.21
C ILE A 558 12.34 0.28 10.89
N GLY A 559 12.87 -0.47 11.86
CA GLY A 559 13.27 -1.84 11.66
C GLY A 559 13.33 -2.64 12.93
N TYR A 560 13.59 -3.93 12.78
CA TYR A 560 13.69 -4.91 13.84
C TYR A 560 15.02 -5.63 13.73
N VAL A 561 15.70 -5.79 14.87
CA VAL A 561 17.02 -6.41 15.03
C VAL A 561 16.82 -7.68 15.86
N PRO A 562 16.74 -8.86 15.22
CA PRO A 562 16.69 -10.13 15.93
C PRO A 562 18.05 -10.42 16.58
N VAL A 563 18.07 -10.84 17.85
CA VAL A 563 19.31 -11.17 18.58
C VAL A 563 19.25 -12.52 19.31
N GLY A 564 18.08 -13.16 19.28
CA GLY A 564 17.94 -14.53 19.73
C GLY A 564 18.68 -15.49 18.81
N ILE A 565 19.15 -16.60 19.36
CA ILE A 565 19.91 -17.62 18.63
C ILE A 565 19.15 -18.93 18.74
N ALA A 566 18.98 -19.61 17.61
CA ALA A 566 18.33 -20.91 17.55
C ALA A 566 19.12 -21.92 18.40
N PRO A 567 18.47 -22.93 19.00
CA PRO A 567 19.15 -23.95 19.80
C PRO A 567 20.29 -24.68 19.07
N GLU A 568 20.23 -24.70 17.74
CA GLU A 568 21.22 -25.34 16.86
C GLU A 568 22.39 -24.41 16.51
N GLY A 569 22.45 -23.19 17.06
CA GLY A 569 23.60 -22.28 16.93
C GLY A 569 23.78 -21.57 15.58
N ALA A 570 23.06 -22.00 14.54
CA ALA A 570 23.29 -21.57 13.15
C ALA A 570 22.40 -20.41 12.62
N ALA A 571 21.43 -19.92 13.40
CA ALA A 571 20.44 -18.95 12.90
C ALA A 571 19.93 -18.02 13.99
N LEU A 572 19.53 -16.81 13.60
CA LEU A 572 18.86 -15.88 14.50
C LEU A 572 17.38 -16.25 14.65
N THR A 573 16.81 -15.95 15.81
CA THR A 573 15.37 -16.05 16.11
C THR A 573 14.79 -14.67 16.37
N PHE A 574 13.50 -14.50 16.07
CA PHE A 574 12.79 -13.22 16.28
C PHE A 574 12.79 -12.74 17.74
N SER A 575 12.85 -13.66 18.71
CA SER A 575 12.86 -13.34 20.14
C SER A 575 14.07 -13.98 20.82
N PRO A 576 14.79 -13.26 21.70
CA PRO A 576 14.68 -11.82 21.91
C PRO A 576 15.06 -10.99 20.66
N GLY A 577 14.57 -9.77 20.58
CA GLY A 577 14.85 -8.83 19.49
C GLY A 577 14.45 -7.40 19.86
N TYR A 578 14.91 -6.44 19.07
CA TYR A 578 14.75 -5.02 19.34
C TYR A 578 14.09 -4.31 18.15
N THR A 579 13.10 -3.47 18.43
CA THR A 579 12.55 -2.56 17.42
C THR A 579 13.28 -1.22 17.52
N VAL A 580 13.86 -0.78 16.41
CA VAL A 580 14.64 0.47 16.33
C VAL A 580 13.98 1.39 15.32
N GLY A 581 13.72 2.63 15.72
CA GLY A 581 13.22 3.68 14.84
C GLY A 581 14.15 4.88 14.83
N VAL A 582 14.40 5.43 13.64
CA VAL A 582 15.16 6.67 13.46
C VAL A 582 14.45 7.56 12.46
N TYR A 583 14.43 8.87 12.70
CA TYR A 583 14.06 9.84 11.67
C TYR A 583 14.93 11.10 11.73
N VAL A 584 14.98 11.82 10.60
CA VAL A 584 15.62 13.14 10.47
C VAL A 584 14.69 14.13 9.74
N GLY A 585 14.74 15.39 10.14
CA GLY A 585 13.95 16.48 9.57
C GLY A 585 14.18 17.81 10.29
N PHE A 586 13.77 18.91 9.66
CA PHE A 586 13.81 20.23 10.31
C PHE A 586 12.59 20.46 11.20
N ASP A 587 12.74 21.09 12.36
CA ASP A 587 11.63 21.39 13.27
C ASP A 587 10.57 22.33 12.67
N ASN A 588 10.99 23.28 11.84
CA ASN A 588 10.10 24.16 11.10
C ASN A 588 9.44 23.49 9.86
N ASN A 589 9.64 22.17 9.67
CA ASN A 589 9.07 21.39 8.58
C ASN A 589 9.46 21.89 7.17
N GLU A 590 10.61 22.58 7.05
CA GLU A 590 11.20 22.94 5.77
C GLU A 590 11.65 21.69 4.99
N SER A 591 11.74 21.82 3.67
CA SER A 591 12.26 20.75 2.81
C SER A 591 13.75 20.52 3.06
N MET A 592 14.17 19.26 3.17
CA MET A 592 15.59 18.88 3.16
C MET A 592 16.19 18.84 1.74
N ARG A 593 15.52 19.47 0.77
CA ARG A 593 16.01 19.61 -0.60
C ARG A 593 16.75 20.93 -0.80
N LYS A 594 17.96 20.86 -1.34
CA LYS A 594 18.75 22.01 -1.78
C LYS A 594 19.28 21.76 -3.19
N GLY A 595 18.66 22.41 -4.18
CA GLY A 595 18.98 22.19 -5.60
C GLY A 595 18.61 20.78 -6.07
N SER A 596 19.61 20.03 -6.57
CA SER A 596 19.48 18.61 -6.94
C SER A 596 19.61 17.66 -5.75
N THR A 597 20.28 18.08 -4.67
CA THR A 597 20.49 17.27 -3.48
C THR A 597 19.25 17.26 -2.59
N HIS A 598 18.93 16.10 -2.04
CA HIS A 598 17.82 15.88 -1.12
C HIS A 598 18.18 14.74 -0.17
N ILE A 599 17.62 14.75 1.03
CA ILE A 599 17.82 13.69 2.03
C ILE A 599 16.58 12.78 2.03
N THR A 600 16.81 11.49 1.77
CA THR A 600 15.78 10.44 1.83
C THR A 600 15.96 9.58 3.07
N GLY A 601 14.98 8.70 3.37
CA GLY A 601 15.10 7.73 4.46
C GLY A 601 16.41 6.91 4.42
N ALA A 602 16.85 6.51 3.23
CA ALA A 602 18.05 5.71 3.03
C ALA A 602 19.36 6.48 3.25
N GLN A 603 19.35 7.80 3.10
CA GLN A 603 20.54 8.65 3.26
C GLN A 603 20.59 9.36 4.62
N GLY A 604 19.43 9.65 5.19
CA GLY A 604 19.32 10.42 6.43
C GLY A 604 19.21 9.57 7.68
N ALA A 605 18.22 8.68 7.72
CA ALA A 605 17.89 7.91 8.94
C ALA A 605 18.59 6.54 8.98
N LEU A 606 18.72 5.87 7.84
CA LEU A 606 19.26 4.51 7.75
C LEU A 606 20.71 4.38 8.27
N PRO A 607 21.65 5.31 8.02
CA PRO A 607 23.00 5.19 8.58
C PRO A 607 23.03 5.16 10.11
N ALA A 608 22.30 6.07 10.76
CA ALA A 608 22.18 6.11 12.21
C ALA A 608 21.46 4.87 12.76
N TRP A 609 20.43 4.40 12.07
CA TRP A 609 19.78 3.13 12.41
C TRP A 609 20.73 1.94 12.32
N SER A 610 21.57 1.87 11.28
CA SER A 610 22.55 0.79 11.08
C SER A 610 23.63 0.79 12.16
N ALA A 611 24.10 1.96 12.59
CA ALA A 611 25.03 2.06 13.71
C ALA A 611 24.39 1.51 15.00
N ILE A 612 23.17 1.95 15.33
CA ILE A 612 22.43 1.43 16.51
C ILE A 612 22.22 -0.08 16.41
N ALA A 613 21.90 -0.61 15.23
CA ALA A 613 21.74 -2.05 15.04
C ALA A 613 23.04 -2.83 15.27
N GLY A 614 24.18 -2.31 14.80
CA GLY A 614 25.51 -2.89 15.06
C GLY A 614 25.82 -2.96 16.56
N GLU A 615 25.64 -1.84 17.25
CA GLU A 615 25.83 -1.74 18.72
C GLU A 615 24.92 -2.72 19.47
N ILE A 616 23.68 -2.93 19.02
CA ILE A 616 22.78 -3.93 19.62
C ILE A 616 23.35 -5.35 19.48
N PHE A 617 23.91 -5.71 18.31
CA PHE A 617 24.52 -7.03 18.13
C PHE A 617 25.75 -7.23 19.02
N GLU A 618 26.55 -6.19 19.23
CA GLU A 618 27.72 -6.20 20.10
C GLU A 618 27.32 -6.32 21.59
N ILE A 619 26.39 -5.49 22.06
CA ILE A 619 25.88 -5.52 23.45
C ILE A 619 25.26 -6.89 23.79
N GLU A 620 24.53 -7.47 22.85
CA GLU A 620 23.91 -8.79 23.00
C GLU A 620 24.91 -9.94 22.78
N ASN A 621 26.17 -9.62 22.51
CA ASN A 621 27.25 -10.53 22.19
C ASN A 621 26.81 -11.66 21.24
N VAL A 622 26.23 -11.28 20.10
CA VAL A 622 25.68 -12.26 19.14
C VAL A 622 26.80 -13.04 18.45
N ALA A 623 27.93 -12.39 18.15
CA ALA A 623 29.09 -12.97 17.48
C ALA A 623 29.65 -14.22 18.19
N ASP A 624 29.75 -14.14 19.52
CA ASP A 624 30.36 -15.20 20.34
C ASP A 624 29.39 -16.34 20.67
N ARG A 625 28.08 -16.13 20.46
CA ARG A 625 27.05 -17.13 20.72
C ARG A 625 26.69 -17.96 19.48
N LEU A 626 27.19 -17.60 18.30
CA LEU A 626 26.96 -18.32 17.04
C LEU A 626 28.01 -19.41 16.80
N ASP A 627 27.61 -20.52 16.19
CA ASP A 627 28.53 -21.62 15.85
C ASP A 627 29.44 -21.22 14.65
N PRO A 628 30.78 -21.14 14.83
CA PRO A 628 31.72 -20.84 13.75
C PRO A 628 31.58 -21.71 12.50
N VAL A 629 31.37 -23.01 12.68
CA VAL A 629 31.37 -23.98 11.59
C VAL A 629 30.18 -23.72 10.67
N ASP A 630 29.01 -23.49 11.24
CA ASP A 630 27.79 -23.25 10.46
C ASP A 630 27.81 -21.93 9.70
N LEU A 631 28.43 -20.89 10.28
CA LEU A 631 28.58 -19.59 9.62
C LEU A 631 29.35 -19.69 8.30
N VAL A 632 30.40 -20.52 8.26
CA VAL A 632 31.23 -20.73 7.06
C VAL A 632 30.43 -21.40 5.94
N PHE A 633 29.58 -22.38 6.26
CA PHE A 633 28.87 -23.18 5.26
C PHE A 633 27.56 -22.56 4.79
N ASN A 634 26.81 -21.93 5.70
CA ASN A 634 25.42 -21.54 5.46
C ASN A 634 25.17 -20.02 5.59
N GLY A 635 26.14 -19.25 6.08
CA GLY A 635 25.94 -17.86 6.47
C GLY A 635 24.99 -17.72 7.67
N ILE A 636 24.38 -16.54 7.84
CA ILE A 636 23.44 -16.26 8.94
C ILE A 636 22.02 -16.11 8.40
N GLY A 637 21.16 -17.08 8.76
CA GLY A 637 19.74 -17.06 8.45
C GLY A 637 18.85 -16.54 9.58
N LEU A 638 17.57 -16.31 9.27
CA LEU A 638 16.52 -16.05 10.24
C LEU A 638 15.57 -17.25 10.31
N LYS A 639 15.43 -17.85 11.49
CA LYS A 639 14.54 -18.99 11.72
C LYS A 639 13.10 -18.49 11.88
N TYR A 640 12.30 -18.67 10.84
CA TYR A 640 10.86 -18.42 10.89
C TYR A 640 10.13 -19.49 11.72
N PRO A 641 9.08 -19.12 12.47
CA PRO A 641 8.24 -20.10 13.16
C PRO A 641 7.66 -21.12 12.19
N ASP A 642 7.80 -22.42 12.48
CA ASP A 642 7.21 -23.47 11.65
C ASP A 642 5.68 -23.46 11.78
N THR A 643 5.05 -22.94 10.73
CA THR A 643 3.59 -22.71 10.64
C THR A 643 3.03 -23.24 9.32
N GLY A 644 3.84 -24.01 8.57
CA GLY A 644 3.55 -24.51 7.23
C GLY A 644 3.87 -23.51 6.10
N GLN A 645 4.84 -22.61 6.34
CA GLN A 645 5.26 -21.59 5.37
C GLN A 645 5.96 -22.19 4.15
N LEU A 646 5.80 -21.54 3.00
CA LEU A 646 6.47 -21.88 1.76
C LEU A 646 7.25 -20.67 1.25
N PHE A 647 8.49 -20.91 0.83
CA PHE A 647 9.33 -19.91 0.17
C PHE A 647 9.24 -20.09 -1.34
N ILE A 648 8.58 -19.13 -1.99
CA ILE A 648 8.20 -19.22 -3.40
C ILE A 648 9.18 -18.40 -4.23
N PRO A 649 9.95 -19.01 -5.14
CA PRO A 649 10.85 -18.29 -6.02
C PRO A 649 10.10 -17.31 -6.93
N ILE A 650 10.67 -16.13 -7.11
CA ILE A 650 10.13 -15.11 -8.02
C ILE A 650 11.11 -14.78 -9.13
N ALA A 651 10.56 -14.37 -10.29
CA ALA A 651 11.36 -13.81 -11.35
C ALA A 651 11.69 -12.34 -11.00
N PRO A 652 12.96 -11.97 -10.74
CA PRO A 652 13.29 -10.63 -10.24
C PRO A 652 13.01 -9.51 -11.25
N LYS A 653 12.80 -9.87 -12.52
CA LYS A 653 12.54 -8.95 -13.63
C LYS A 653 11.09 -8.99 -14.12
N SER A 654 10.14 -9.41 -13.28
CA SER A 654 8.72 -9.54 -13.63
C SER A 654 7.76 -8.86 -12.65
N GLY A 655 8.24 -7.87 -11.87
CA GLY A 655 7.44 -7.26 -10.82
C GLY A 655 7.15 -8.19 -9.65
N GLY A 656 7.98 -9.20 -9.43
CA GLY A 656 7.83 -10.17 -8.34
C GLY A 656 6.74 -11.21 -8.58
N ARG A 657 6.42 -11.51 -9.85
CA ARG A 657 5.54 -12.63 -10.19
C ARG A 657 6.23 -13.96 -9.88
N VAL A 658 5.45 -14.87 -9.31
CA VAL A 658 5.85 -16.25 -8.99
C VAL A 658 6.28 -16.99 -10.27
N ILE A 659 7.39 -17.73 -10.20
CA ILE A 659 7.84 -18.61 -11.27
C ILE A 659 7.01 -19.90 -11.22
N ALA A 660 6.36 -20.28 -12.31
CA ALA A 660 5.65 -21.56 -12.42
C ALA A 660 6.63 -22.73 -12.66
N GLY A 661 6.37 -23.91 -12.08
CA GLY A 661 7.13 -25.15 -12.35
C GLY A 661 7.72 -25.88 -11.12
N ARG A 662 8.53 -26.92 -11.37
CA ARG A 662 9.03 -27.92 -10.38
C ARG A 662 10.00 -27.39 -9.28
N GLY A 663 10.36 -26.11 -9.25
CA GLY A 663 11.33 -25.54 -8.30
C GLY A 663 10.75 -25.01 -6.98
N ALA A 664 9.55 -25.44 -6.60
CA ALA A 664 8.67 -24.65 -5.73
C ALA A 664 8.84 -24.85 -4.20
N ARG A 665 9.97 -25.38 -3.70
CA ARG A 665 10.20 -25.51 -2.26
C ARG A 665 11.69 -25.40 -1.90
N HIS A 666 12.02 -24.44 -1.06
CA HIS A 666 13.27 -24.43 -0.30
C HIS A 666 12.94 -24.39 1.20
N SER A 667 13.56 -25.27 1.98
CA SER A 667 13.45 -25.34 3.44
C SER A 667 14.29 -24.26 4.12
N LEU A 668 15.34 -23.79 3.43
CA LEU A 668 16.29 -22.77 3.86
C LEU A 668 16.46 -21.75 2.73
N ILE A 669 16.25 -20.46 3.03
CA ILE A 669 16.44 -19.37 2.08
C ILE A 669 17.94 -19.10 2.00
N SER A 670 18.58 -19.36 0.86
CA SER A 670 19.86 -18.70 0.58
C SER A 670 19.58 -17.20 0.38
N PRO A 671 20.35 -16.29 1.02
CA PRO A 671 20.20 -14.83 0.87
C PRO A 671 20.24 -14.34 -0.59
N GLU A 672 20.74 -15.17 -1.51
CA GLU A 672 20.91 -14.83 -2.91
C GLU A 672 19.65 -15.09 -3.77
N THR A 673 18.73 -15.93 -3.30
CA THR A 673 17.51 -16.25 -4.06
C THR A 673 16.33 -15.41 -3.58
N PRO A 674 15.81 -14.50 -4.41
CA PRO A 674 14.64 -13.71 -4.04
C PRO A 674 13.41 -14.61 -4.00
N VAL A 675 12.82 -14.71 -2.81
CA VAL A 675 11.64 -15.51 -2.53
C VAL A 675 10.54 -14.68 -1.88
N ILE A 676 9.31 -15.13 -2.04
CA ILE A 676 8.15 -14.65 -1.27
C ILE A 676 7.77 -15.75 -0.28
N LEU A 677 7.74 -15.44 1.02
CA LEU A 677 7.11 -16.30 2.02
C LEU A 677 5.58 -16.16 1.86
N SER A 678 4.89 -17.28 1.68
CA SER A 678 3.43 -17.35 1.67
C SER A 678 2.96 -18.73 2.11
N TYR A 679 1.65 -18.89 2.35
CA TYR A 679 0.99 -20.16 2.63
C TYR A 679 0.11 -20.58 1.46
N GLY A 680 0.01 -21.88 1.17
CA GLY A 680 -0.74 -22.35 0.01
C GLY A 680 -0.36 -23.75 -0.45
N GLN A 681 -0.75 -24.07 -1.68
CA GLN A 681 -0.43 -25.34 -2.33
C GLN A 681 0.10 -25.10 -3.74
N VAL A 682 0.94 -26.00 -4.21
CA VAL A 682 1.38 -26.02 -5.61
C VAL A 682 0.51 -27.05 -6.32
N THR A 683 -0.22 -26.61 -7.34
CA THR A 683 -1.12 -27.47 -8.13
C THR A 683 -0.32 -28.51 -8.92
N ALA A 684 -1.01 -29.54 -9.43
CA ALA A 684 -0.40 -30.56 -10.29
C ALA A 684 0.30 -29.99 -11.53
N HIS A 685 -0.11 -28.79 -11.98
CA HIS A 685 0.46 -28.07 -13.12
C HIS A 685 1.62 -27.13 -12.74
N GLY A 686 2.05 -27.12 -11.47
CA GLY A 686 3.18 -26.32 -11.00
C GLY A 686 2.85 -24.84 -10.75
N HIS A 687 1.57 -24.49 -10.63
CA HIS A 687 1.13 -23.15 -10.23
C HIS A 687 0.93 -23.07 -8.72
N PHE A 688 1.33 -21.96 -8.12
CA PHE A 688 1.09 -21.73 -6.70
C PHE A 688 -0.28 -21.08 -6.47
N GLU A 689 -1.10 -21.71 -5.63
CA GLU A 689 -2.38 -21.18 -5.16
C GLU A 689 -2.26 -20.77 -3.69
N PRO A 690 -2.40 -19.48 -3.36
CA PRO A 690 -2.29 -19.02 -1.98
C PRO A 690 -3.48 -19.49 -1.13
N ALA A 691 -3.20 -19.98 0.07
CA ALA A 691 -4.20 -20.23 1.08
C ALA A 691 -4.67 -18.90 1.67
N ARG A 692 -5.90 -18.50 1.38
CA ARG A 692 -6.48 -17.24 1.87
C ARG A 692 -7.17 -17.46 3.22
N SER A 693 -6.73 -16.74 4.24
CA SER A 693 -7.35 -16.71 5.56
C SER A 693 -8.05 -15.37 5.81
N PHE A 694 -9.12 -15.39 6.61
CA PHE A 694 -9.75 -14.19 7.14
C PHE A 694 -9.64 -14.26 8.66
N ILE A 695 -8.69 -13.51 9.21
CA ILE A 695 -8.37 -13.50 10.64
C ILE A 695 -8.22 -12.03 11.04
N PRO A 696 -9.33 -11.31 11.25
CA PRO A 696 -9.25 -9.91 11.64
C PRO A 696 -8.66 -9.77 13.05
N PHE A 697 -8.05 -8.63 13.35
CA PHE A 697 -7.29 -8.41 14.58
C PHE A 697 -8.05 -8.62 15.88
N TRP A 698 -9.39 -8.58 15.88
CA TRP A 698 -10.19 -8.89 17.06
C TRP A 698 -10.40 -10.39 17.29
N SER A 699 -10.21 -11.22 16.27
CA SER A 699 -10.33 -12.69 16.35
C SER A 699 -9.11 -13.35 16.98
N ASN A 700 -7.99 -12.63 17.09
CA ASN A 700 -6.77 -13.12 17.72
C ASN A 700 -6.82 -13.06 19.26
N ARG A 701 -7.96 -12.69 19.86
CA ARG A 701 -8.16 -12.87 21.30
C ARG A 701 -8.10 -14.36 21.60
N GLN A 702 -7.09 -14.78 22.36
CA GLN A 702 -7.09 -16.11 22.97
C GLN A 702 -8.45 -16.32 23.61
N GLU A 703 -9.08 -17.46 23.30
CA GLU A 703 -10.01 -18.09 24.22
C GLU A 703 -9.33 -18.06 25.59
N GLN A 704 -9.81 -17.22 26.51
CA GLN A 704 -9.57 -17.46 27.93
C GLN A 704 -10.27 -18.78 28.23
N LYS A 705 -9.53 -19.87 28.14
CA LYS A 705 -9.86 -21.14 28.77
C LYS A 705 -9.26 -21.18 30.16
#